data_AF-V9K8S9-F1
#
_entry.id   AF-V9K8S9-F1
#
_cell.length_a   1.000
_cell.length_b   1.000
_cell.length_c   1.000
_cell.angle_alpha   90.00
_cell.angle_beta   90.00
_cell.angle_gamma   90.00
#
_symmetry.space_group_name_H-M   'P 1'
#
loop_
_entity.id
_entity.type
_entity.pdbx_description
1 polymer ?
#
loop_
_entity_poly.entity_id
_entity_poly.type
_entity_poly.pdbx_seq_one_letter_code
_entity_poly.pdbx_strand_id
1 'polypeptide(L)'
;GGGGGGGGDGGGGDGCCCCGGDGCCCGGDGDGGGDGDGGQDGVTDVKPETRDVEVQVDRNELDNDSLPLQSNHDRVSHDAWRDENVPKALPNPCSEQAVSPGAMSPGKTSLNGSPSKCPRFTKIKNWEMGTVLHDTLHQESGQPAVCTEQICMGSIMMPSQTVRKADEARSKEELLPLATDFINQYYTSFKRYGSKAHIERMEEVTKEIEVTGNYQLKDTELIYGAKHAWRNAARCVGRIQWSKLQVFDARDCSTAHGMFNYICNHIKYATNKGNLRSAITIFPQRTDVKNDFRIWNNQLIRYAGYKTNNGSIIGDPASVELTEICLQQGWKGLKGRFDVLPLLLQANGKDPELFEIPSELILEVPIRHPKFEWFKDLNLKWYSLPAVSNMLLEIGGLEFTACPFSGWYMGTEIGVRDFCDTSRYRVLEDVARLMGLDTRKTSSLWKDQALVEINIAVLYSFQSDKVTIVDHHSVTESFMKHLENEHRLRGGCPADWVWIVPPMSGSITPVFHQEMLNYHLSPSFEYQADPWNTYVWKGVNGTPTKKRTIGFKKLAKAVKFSAKLMGQAMAKRVKATILYATETGKSHAYAKTLCEIFKHAFDAKVIGMDDYDIVHLEHEALVLVVTSTFGNGDPPENGEKFGSILMEMRNRNSNSEERKSYKIRFNSVSSYSDAGKSSSDELGSKDNLESTGPLANMRFSVFGLGSRAYPHFCAFARAIDTLLDELGGERMQKMGEGDELCGQEESFRTWAKKVFKAACDVFCVGDDVNIEKANDSLISNDRSWKRDKFRLTYEAEAPDLTEALYSIHKKNVFAAKLLSRHNLQNPKSSRSTILLRIHTHHLAELKYQPGDHLGIFPGNHEDLVNALIDRLDDAPPFNQIIKVELLEERNTALGVISNWNDEKRIPPCTIFQAFKCYLDITTPPNPLLLQQLTLLATNDFQRKRLEVLSEGLQEYEEWKWSKNPTVVEVLEEFSSVQVPATLLLTQLPLLQPRYYSISSSPDLHPGEIHLTVAVVSYRTRDGEGPLHHGVCSSWLNRIDPDEILPCFVRGAPSFRMPTDPTVPCILIGPGTGIAPFRSFWQQRLHEIEQKEIKPSPMTLVFGCRQSKIDHIYREEAIQAKQKGVFEELHTAYSREPEKPKKYVQDILREQLAGQMYRLLKEQRGHVYVCGDVTMAGDVFKTIQHIVKDHENISLENAGTFLSKLRDENRYHEDIFGVTLRTYEVTNRLRSESIAFIEESKKDIDEVFSA
;
A
#
# COMPACT_ATOMS: atom_id res chain seq x y z
N GLY A 1 -48.11 22.63 4.23
CA GLY A 1 -49.23 22.62 5.21
C GLY A 1 -49.85 21.24 5.24
N GLY A 2 -50.58 20.88 6.29
CA GLY A 2 -51.31 19.61 6.38
C GLY A 2 -52.74 19.72 5.84
N GLY A 3 -53.36 18.56 5.59
CA GLY A 3 -54.74 18.41 5.09
C GLY A 3 -54.87 17.12 4.28
N GLY A 4 -56.00 16.44 4.37
CA GLY A 4 -56.29 15.20 3.63
C GLY A 4 -57.74 14.76 3.79
N GLY A 5 -58.10 13.58 3.25
CA GLY A 5 -59.38 12.93 3.53
C GLY A 5 -60.07 12.29 2.31
N GLY A 6 -60.53 11.04 2.48
CA GLY A 6 -61.50 10.34 1.62
C GLY A 6 -60.95 9.72 0.32
N GLY A 7 -61.49 8.60 -0.20
CA GLY A 7 -62.39 7.63 0.45
C GLY A 7 -63.41 6.96 -0.49
N GLY A 8 -63.41 5.62 -0.53
CA GLY A 8 -64.43 4.78 -1.18
C GLY A 8 -64.20 4.45 -2.68
N ASP A 9 -64.78 3.37 -3.24
CA ASP A 9 -65.41 2.21 -2.58
C ASP A 9 -65.59 0.99 -3.53
N GLY A 10 -65.74 -0.22 -2.97
CA GLY A 10 -66.07 -1.50 -3.67
C GLY A 10 -64.95 -2.15 -4.52
N GLY A 11 -64.84 -3.48 -4.71
CA GLY A 11 -65.63 -4.64 -4.24
C GLY A 11 -66.07 -5.54 -5.41
N GLY A 12 -65.98 -6.88 -5.40
CA GLY A 12 -65.39 -7.85 -4.46
C GLY A 12 -65.70 -9.33 -4.84
N GLY A 13 -65.06 -10.31 -4.17
CA GLY A 13 -65.36 -11.76 -4.26
C GLY A 13 -64.72 -12.55 -5.43
N ASP A 14 -64.65 -13.90 -5.41
CA ASP A 14 -64.77 -14.81 -4.26
C ASP A 14 -64.26 -16.26 -4.56
N GLY A 15 -63.65 -16.94 -3.57
CA GLY A 15 -63.36 -18.41 -3.53
C GLY A 15 -62.44 -19.06 -4.60
N CYS A 16 -62.12 -20.37 -4.55
CA CYS A 16 -61.85 -21.24 -3.37
C CYS A 16 -61.21 -22.61 -3.75
N CYS A 17 -60.32 -23.13 -2.87
CA CYS A 17 -60.08 -24.56 -2.53
C CYS A 17 -59.58 -25.65 -3.54
N CYS A 18 -58.33 -26.09 -3.29
CA CYS A 18 -57.90 -27.45 -2.87
C CYS A 18 -57.54 -28.61 -3.86
N CYS A 19 -56.55 -29.40 -3.39
CA CYS A 19 -56.06 -30.73 -3.82
C CYS A 19 -55.33 -30.85 -5.18
N GLY A 20 -54.32 -31.71 -5.38
CA GLY A 20 -53.51 -32.51 -4.44
C GLY A 20 -53.18 -33.95 -4.93
N GLY A 21 -51.93 -34.42 -4.73
CA GLY A 21 -51.57 -35.86 -4.75
C GLY A 21 -50.69 -36.37 -5.92
N ASP A 22 -49.49 -36.84 -5.57
CA ASP A 22 -48.78 -38.09 -5.95
C ASP A 22 -48.93 -38.77 -7.32
N GLY A 23 -47.83 -39.41 -7.79
CA GLY A 23 -47.89 -40.51 -8.77
C GLY A 23 -46.60 -40.84 -9.52
N CYS A 24 -45.91 -41.94 -9.16
CA CYS A 24 -44.80 -42.51 -9.94
C CYS A 24 -45.27 -43.60 -10.92
N CYS A 25 -44.54 -43.81 -12.03
CA CYS A 25 -44.46 -45.08 -12.76
C CYS A 25 -43.14 -45.17 -13.55
N CYS A 26 -42.74 -46.39 -13.96
CA CYS A 26 -41.39 -46.69 -14.43
C CYS A 26 -41.36 -47.55 -15.71
N GLY A 27 -40.25 -47.51 -16.45
CA GLY A 27 -39.76 -48.59 -17.32
C GLY A 27 -40.10 -48.49 -18.82
N GLY A 28 -39.23 -49.06 -19.65
CA GLY A 28 -39.44 -49.22 -21.11
C GLY A 28 -38.15 -49.15 -21.94
N ASP A 29 -37.54 -50.31 -22.22
CA ASP A 29 -36.35 -50.48 -23.07
C ASP A 29 -36.66 -50.33 -24.58
N GLY A 30 -35.64 -50.18 -25.44
CA GLY A 30 -35.80 -50.27 -26.90
C GLY A 30 -34.54 -49.92 -27.71
N ASP A 31 -34.18 -50.78 -28.68
CA ASP A 31 -32.90 -50.75 -29.40
C ASP A 31 -33.08 -50.65 -30.95
N GLY A 32 -32.05 -50.17 -31.66
CA GLY A 32 -31.91 -50.21 -33.14
C GLY A 32 -32.70 -49.18 -33.99
N GLY A 33 -32.31 -48.90 -35.25
CA GLY A 33 -31.09 -49.30 -35.97
C GLY A 33 -31.18 -49.16 -37.52
N GLY A 34 -30.11 -48.65 -38.17
CA GLY A 34 -29.89 -48.64 -39.63
C GLY A 34 -30.60 -47.52 -40.44
N ASP A 35 -30.18 -47.19 -41.67
CA ASP A 35 -28.91 -47.53 -42.37
C ASP A 35 -28.71 -46.71 -43.68
N GLY A 36 -27.47 -46.65 -44.20
CA GLY A 36 -27.17 -46.37 -45.62
C GLY A 36 -26.67 -44.96 -46.05
N ASP A 37 -25.84 -44.80 -47.10
CA ASP A 37 -24.42 -45.21 -47.31
C ASP A 37 -23.82 -44.55 -48.60
N GLY A 38 -22.48 -44.46 -48.71
CA GLY A 38 -21.68 -44.06 -49.89
C GLY A 38 -21.50 -42.53 -50.09
N GLY A 39 -20.33 -41.96 -50.45
CA GLY A 39 -19.02 -42.47 -50.91
C GLY A 39 -18.48 -41.52 -52.03
N GLN A 40 -17.22 -41.37 -52.44
CA GLN A 40 -15.84 -41.82 -52.14
C GLN A 40 -14.92 -40.81 -52.91
N ASP A 41 -13.61 -40.57 -52.74
CA ASP A 41 -12.48 -40.98 -51.87
C ASP A 41 -11.39 -39.85 -51.98
N GLY A 42 -10.23 -39.81 -51.32
CA GLY A 42 -9.56 -40.72 -50.37
C GLY A 42 -8.03 -40.76 -50.60
N VAL A 43 -7.19 -40.43 -49.60
CA VAL A 43 -5.71 -40.59 -49.59
C VAL A 43 -5.26 -41.09 -48.20
N THR A 44 -4.24 -41.94 -48.16
CA THR A 44 -3.75 -42.73 -47.00
C THR A 44 -2.65 -41.99 -46.19
N ASP A 45 -2.09 -42.46 -45.06
CA ASP A 45 -2.06 -43.74 -44.30
C ASP A 45 -2.27 -43.43 -42.78
N VAL A 46 -2.84 -44.24 -41.87
CA VAL A 46 -2.89 -45.71 -41.59
C VAL A 46 -1.84 -46.20 -40.55
N LYS A 47 -2.38 -46.72 -39.43
CA LYS A 47 -1.78 -47.39 -38.24
C LYS A 47 -1.49 -48.90 -38.55
N PRO A 48 -1.03 -49.83 -37.65
CA PRO A 48 -1.13 -49.85 -36.17
C PRO A 48 -0.07 -50.60 -35.29
N GLU A 49 -0.21 -50.39 -33.97
CA GLU A 49 -0.18 -51.31 -32.80
C GLU A 49 0.81 -52.51 -32.55
N THR A 50 1.16 -52.61 -31.25
CA THR A 50 1.31 -53.81 -30.36
C THR A 50 2.63 -54.57 -30.12
N ARG A 51 2.91 -54.68 -28.80
CA ARG A 51 3.52 -55.77 -27.99
C ARG A 51 5.05 -56.02 -27.95
N ASP A 52 5.54 -56.00 -26.70
CA ASP A 52 6.38 -56.97 -25.97
C ASP A 52 7.41 -57.86 -26.70
N VAL A 53 8.66 -57.88 -26.21
CA VAL A 53 9.40 -59.09 -25.71
C VAL A 53 10.81 -58.72 -25.17
N GLU A 54 11.40 -59.60 -24.36
CA GLU A 54 12.65 -59.47 -23.59
C GLU A 54 13.98 -59.75 -24.34
N VAL A 55 15.07 -59.17 -23.80
CA VAL A 55 16.45 -59.72 -23.63
C VAL A 55 17.29 -60.19 -24.84
N GLN A 56 18.39 -59.46 -25.10
CA GLN A 56 19.82 -59.88 -25.13
C GLN A 56 20.67 -58.59 -25.34
N VAL A 57 21.77 -58.26 -24.64
CA VAL A 57 22.94 -58.98 -24.08
C VAL A 57 24.01 -59.33 -25.11
N ASP A 58 24.95 -58.39 -25.31
CA ASP A 58 26.41 -58.57 -25.16
C ASP A 58 27.09 -57.17 -25.15
N ARG A 59 28.33 -56.90 -24.69
CA ARG A 59 29.22 -57.37 -23.60
C ARG A 59 30.68 -57.21 -24.07
N ASN A 60 31.51 -56.55 -23.24
CA ASN A 60 32.97 -56.71 -22.98
C ASN A 60 33.54 -55.33 -22.53
N GLU A 61 34.18 -55.18 -21.37
CA GLU A 61 35.47 -55.75 -20.90
C GLU A 61 36.67 -55.11 -21.66
N LEU A 62 37.83 -54.78 -21.06
CA LEU A 62 38.58 -55.18 -19.83
C LEU A 62 39.17 -53.89 -19.17
N ASP A 63 39.84 -53.78 -18.00
CA ASP A 63 40.11 -54.51 -16.73
C ASP A 63 40.96 -53.53 -15.84
N ASN A 64 41.27 -53.67 -14.55
CA ASN A 64 40.95 -54.61 -13.44
C ASN A 64 40.72 -53.74 -12.15
N ASP A 65 41.04 -54.00 -10.86
CA ASP A 65 41.58 -55.05 -9.96
C ASP A 65 41.13 -54.64 -8.52
N SER A 66 41.13 -55.43 -7.43
CA SER A 66 41.53 -56.82 -7.21
C SER A 66 40.70 -57.51 -6.11
N LEU A 67 40.23 -58.73 -6.41
CA LEU A 67 40.24 -59.99 -5.63
C LEU A 67 40.52 -60.00 -4.08
N PRO A 68 40.04 -61.03 -3.33
CA PRO A 68 38.82 -61.84 -3.52
C PRO A 68 38.05 -62.31 -2.25
N LEU A 69 36.74 -62.55 -2.43
CA LEU A 69 35.89 -63.67 -1.92
C LEU A 69 36.26 -64.48 -0.64
N GLN A 70 35.28 -64.63 0.26
CA GLN A 70 34.41 -65.84 0.30
C GLN A 70 33.14 -65.66 1.17
N SER A 71 32.23 -66.64 1.17
CA SER A 71 30.85 -66.52 1.69
C SER A 71 30.38 -67.71 2.52
N ASN A 72 29.48 -67.48 3.51
CA ASN A 72 28.15 -68.13 3.64
C ASN A 72 27.55 -68.12 5.07
N HIS A 73 26.21 -67.96 5.10
CA HIS A 73 25.22 -68.51 6.04
C HIS A 73 25.13 -68.15 7.56
N ASP A 74 23.87 -67.92 7.95
CA ASP A 74 23.16 -68.31 9.18
C ASP A 74 23.43 -67.67 10.57
N ARG A 75 22.38 -66.94 11.02
CA ARG A 75 21.61 -67.12 12.27
C ARG A 75 22.13 -66.61 13.65
N VAL A 76 21.24 -65.82 14.26
CA VAL A 76 20.83 -65.83 15.69
C VAL A 76 21.78 -65.20 16.75
N SER A 77 21.54 -63.91 16.99
CA SER A 77 20.90 -63.34 18.21
C SER A 77 21.48 -63.44 19.65
N HIS A 78 21.20 -62.36 20.39
CA HIS A 78 21.06 -62.17 21.85
C HIS A 78 22.27 -62.10 22.82
N ASP A 79 22.19 -61.04 23.63
CA ASP A 79 22.47 -60.89 25.07
C ASP A 79 23.84 -61.20 25.71
N ALA A 80 24.31 -60.19 26.47
CA ALA A 80 24.85 -60.42 27.82
C ALA A 80 24.57 -59.21 28.73
N TRP A 81 23.70 -59.37 29.74
CA TRP A 81 23.63 -58.52 30.93
C TRP A 81 24.37 -59.20 32.10
N ARG A 82 25.18 -58.45 32.85
CA ARG A 82 25.41 -58.48 34.32
C ARG A 82 26.58 -57.55 34.65
N ASP A 83 26.53 -56.59 35.59
CA ASP A 83 25.96 -56.51 36.95
C ASP A 83 26.83 -57.15 38.04
N GLU A 84 27.43 -56.30 38.88
CA GLU A 84 27.74 -56.56 40.30
C GLU A 84 27.96 -55.23 41.06
N ASN A 85 27.90 -55.23 42.40
CA ASN A 85 27.70 -54.03 43.24
C ASN A 85 28.61 -54.00 44.50
N VAL A 86 28.51 -52.91 45.30
CA VAL A 86 28.89 -52.77 46.76
C VAL A 86 30.38 -52.39 47.06
N PRO A 87 30.74 -51.56 48.10
CA PRO A 87 29.98 -50.70 49.04
C PRO A 87 30.43 -49.21 49.17
N LYS A 88 29.63 -48.47 49.98
CA LYS A 88 29.72 -47.09 50.53
C LYS A 88 31.00 -46.68 51.28
N ALA A 89 31.21 -45.35 51.40
CA ALA A 89 31.73 -44.66 52.59
C ALA A 89 31.16 -43.22 52.75
N LEU A 90 31.27 -42.63 53.95
CA LEU A 90 30.81 -41.29 54.41
C LEU A 90 31.92 -40.69 55.34
N PRO A 91 31.96 -39.39 55.76
CA PRO A 91 30.83 -38.53 56.16
C PRO A 91 30.90 -37.01 55.85
N ASN A 92 29.90 -36.28 56.34
CA ASN A 92 29.73 -34.81 56.39
C ASN A 92 30.46 -34.20 57.63
N PRO A 93 30.67 -32.86 57.77
CA PRO A 93 29.60 -31.99 58.32
C PRO A 93 29.58 -30.47 57.96
N CYS A 94 28.36 -29.91 58.02
CA CYS A 94 27.94 -28.56 58.46
C CYS A 94 28.95 -27.46 58.85
N SER A 95 28.66 -26.22 58.40
CA SER A 95 28.16 -25.14 59.29
C SER A 95 27.57 -23.94 58.51
N GLU A 96 26.65 -23.21 59.12
CA GLU A 96 26.03 -21.97 58.60
C GLU A 96 26.86 -20.72 58.96
N GLN A 97 26.68 -19.60 58.23
CA GLN A 97 26.44 -18.27 58.84
C GLN A 97 26.02 -17.22 57.81
N ALA A 98 25.25 -16.22 58.25
CA ALA A 98 24.76 -15.11 57.43
C ALA A 98 25.13 -13.77 58.06
N VAL A 99 25.49 -12.78 57.23
CA VAL A 99 25.64 -11.36 57.61
C VAL A 99 25.13 -10.49 56.45
N SER A 100 24.51 -9.36 56.76
CA SER A 100 23.85 -8.45 55.82
C SER A 100 24.59 -7.07 55.76
N PRO A 101 24.06 -5.96 55.19
CA PRO A 101 24.83 -5.12 54.26
C PRO A 101 25.47 -3.85 54.86
N GLY A 102 26.40 -3.22 54.11
CA GLY A 102 26.94 -1.90 54.48
C GLY A 102 27.79 -1.15 53.43
N ALA A 103 27.47 0.15 53.26
CA ALA A 103 28.33 1.28 52.88
C ALA A 103 29.06 1.35 51.49
N MET A 104 28.42 2.08 50.57
CA MET A 104 28.96 3.18 49.72
C MET A 104 30.46 3.26 49.33
N SER A 105 30.72 3.24 48.01
CA SER A 105 31.39 4.29 47.18
C SER A 105 32.76 4.91 47.54
N PRO A 106 33.56 5.46 46.58
CA PRO A 106 33.55 5.28 45.11
C PRO A 106 34.93 4.97 44.46
N GLY A 107 34.90 4.43 43.24
CA GLY A 107 35.81 4.69 42.12
C GLY A 107 37.35 4.68 42.31
N LYS A 108 38.02 3.69 41.70
CA LYS A 108 39.40 3.85 41.20
C LYS A 108 39.70 2.95 40.00
N THR A 109 40.16 3.55 38.91
CA THR A 109 40.63 2.85 37.71
C THR A 109 42.02 2.26 37.93
N SER A 110 42.21 0.98 37.60
CA SER A 110 43.50 0.45 37.16
C SER A 110 43.29 -0.81 36.31
N LEU A 111 44.11 -0.97 35.28
CA LEU A 111 44.12 -2.15 34.42
C LEU A 111 45.04 -3.21 35.02
N ASN A 112 44.56 -4.44 35.13
CA ASN A 112 45.39 -5.64 34.93
C ASN A 112 44.49 -6.82 34.54
N GLY A 113 44.88 -7.54 33.49
CA GLY A 113 44.01 -8.49 32.81
C GLY A 113 43.99 -9.89 33.42
N SER A 114 42.83 -10.53 33.36
CA SER A 114 42.73 -11.94 33.00
C SER A 114 41.86 -12.04 31.76
N PRO A 115 42.10 -12.99 30.84
CA PRO A 115 41.38 -13.06 29.57
C PRO A 115 39.89 -13.27 29.81
N SER A 116 39.10 -12.75 28.87
CA SER A 116 37.65 -12.84 28.83
C SER A 116 37.13 -14.25 29.15
N LYS A 117 36.09 -14.32 29.99
CA LYS A 117 35.02 -15.29 29.72
C LYS A 117 34.43 -14.89 28.38
N CYS A 118 34.88 -15.51 27.29
CA CYS A 118 34.15 -15.43 26.02
C CYS A 118 32.68 -15.80 26.27
N PRO A 119 31.71 -15.11 25.64
CA PRO A 119 30.31 -15.47 25.78
C PRO A 119 30.15 -16.97 25.45
N ARG A 120 29.54 -17.72 26.36
CA ARG A 120 29.32 -19.16 26.18
C ARG A 120 28.22 -19.34 25.15
N PHE A 121 28.62 -19.44 23.88
CA PHE A 121 27.72 -19.81 22.79
C PHE A 121 27.13 -21.18 23.10
N THR A 122 25.80 -21.27 23.16
CA THR A 122 25.15 -22.57 23.34
C THR A 122 24.98 -23.16 21.94
N LYS A 123 25.76 -24.21 21.67
CA LYS A 123 25.72 -24.93 20.41
C LYS A 123 24.43 -25.75 20.34
N ILE A 124 23.68 -25.60 19.25
CA ILE A 124 22.57 -26.48 18.89
C ILE A 124 22.84 -27.13 17.53
N LYS A 125 22.43 -28.38 17.38
CA LYS A 125 22.67 -29.21 16.19
C LYS A 125 21.34 -29.68 15.59
N ASN A 126 21.27 -29.69 14.26
CA ASN A 126 20.30 -30.52 13.54
C ASN A 126 20.90 -31.92 13.34
N TRP A 127 20.23 -32.95 13.85
CA TRP A 127 20.74 -34.32 13.82
C TRP A 127 20.57 -35.03 12.48
N GLU A 128 19.69 -34.54 11.61
CA GLU A 128 19.42 -35.05 10.27
C GLU A 128 20.34 -34.39 9.24
N MET A 129 20.34 -33.06 9.17
CA MET A 129 21.18 -32.28 8.24
C MET A 129 22.65 -32.18 8.68
N GLY A 130 22.95 -32.51 9.94
CA GLY A 130 24.28 -32.31 10.55
C GLY A 130 24.68 -30.85 10.79
N THR A 131 23.82 -29.88 10.43
CA THR A 131 24.06 -28.44 10.58
C THR A 131 24.18 -28.04 12.05
N VAL A 132 24.96 -26.98 12.31
CA VAL A 132 25.24 -26.48 13.65
C VAL A 132 24.95 -24.98 13.68
N LEU A 133 24.06 -24.58 14.57
CA LEU A 133 23.81 -23.19 14.91
C LEU A 133 24.41 -22.88 16.28
N HIS A 134 24.73 -21.62 16.51
CA HIS A 134 25.19 -21.13 17.79
C HIS A 134 24.15 -20.12 18.27
N ASP A 135 23.55 -20.40 19.41
CA ASP A 135 22.64 -19.46 20.05
C ASP A 135 23.45 -18.46 20.90
N THR A 136 23.26 -17.17 20.64
CA THR A 136 23.73 -16.05 21.47
C THR A 136 22.60 -15.43 22.29
N LEU A 137 21.36 -15.47 21.77
CA LEU A 137 20.21 -14.72 22.28
C LEU A 137 19.73 -15.21 23.65
N HIS A 138 19.95 -16.48 24.02
CA HIS A 138 19.70 -16.99 25.37
C HIS A 138 20.46 -16.22 26.47
N GLN A 139 21.53 -15.49 26.14
CA GLN A 139 22.26 -14.66 27.11
C GLN A 139 21.51 -13.38 27.49
N GLU A 140 20.49 -12.97 26.72
CA GLU A 140 19.54 -11.92 27.09
C GLU A 140 18.44 -12.43 28.04
N SER A 141 18.35 -13.75 28.29
CA SER A 141 17.39 -14.31 29.24
C SER A 141 17.91 -14.26 30.68
N GLY A 142 17.21 -13.52 31.54
CA GLY A 142 17.58 -13.31 32.94
C GLY A 142 17.23 -14.46 33.91
N GLN A 143 16.77 -15.62 33.42
CA GLN A 143 16.31 -16.73 34.25
C GLN A 143 17.13 -18.01 34.02
N PRO A 144 17.52 -18.74 35.08
CA PRO A 144 18.22 -20.02 34.94
C PRO A 144 17.30 -21.11 34.39
N ALA A 145 17.88 -22.08 33.68
CA ALA A 145 17.15 -23.22 33.13
C ALA A 145 16.43 -24.00 34.24
N VAL A 146 15.11 -24.15 34.11
CA VAL A 146 14.24 -24.74 35.14
C VAL A 146 14.33 -26.27 35.11
N CYS A 147 15.45 -26.82 35.57
CA CYS A 147 15.70 -28.26 35.65
C CYS A 147 16.26 -28.63 37.02
N THR A 148 15.84 -29.78 37.53
CA THR A 148 16.37 -30.39 38.75
C THR A 148 17.18 -31.63 38.41
N GLU A 149 18.01 -32.12 39.33
CA GLU A 149 18.77 -33.37 39.17
C GLU A 149 17.87 -34.61 38.99
N GLN A 150 16.57 -34.51 39.29
CA GLN A 150 15.60 -35.61 39.23
C GLN A 150 14.61 -35.47 38.06
N ILE A 151 14.27 -34.23 37.67
CA ILE A 151 13.25 -33.92 36.65
C ILE A 151 13.67 -32.69 35.84
N CYS A 152 13.70 -32.84 34.51
CA CYS A 152 13.73 -31.73 33.57
C CYS A 152 12.31 -31.14 33.43
N MET A 153 12.06 -29.89 33.84
CA MET A 153 10.72 -29.31 33.68
C MET A 153 10.40 -29.01 32.21
N GLY A 154 11.42 -28.96 31.35
CA GLY A 154 11.27 -28.88 29.89
C GLY A 154 10.65 -30.12 29.25
N SER A 155 10.53 -31.26 29.95
CA SER A 155 9.74 -32.42 29.49
C SER A 155 8.31 -32.44 30.04
N ILE A 156 7.84 -31.35 30.69
CA ILE A 156 6.49 -31.23 31.23
C ILE A 156 5.69 -30.25 30.38
N MET A 157 4.56 -30.70 29.84
CA MET A 157 3.72 -29.92 28.93
C MET A 157 3.20 -28.61 29.58
N MET A 158 2.78 -28.65 30.85
CA MET A 158 2.34 -27.48 31.62
C MET A 158 2.95 -27.51 33.04
N PRO A 159 4.18 -27.01 33.23
CA PRO A 159 4.83 -27.02 34.53
C PRO A 159 4.29 -25.88 35.42
N SER A 160 3.91 -26.18 36.65
CA SER A 160 3.33 -25.21 37.60
C SER A 160 4.26 -24.05 37.98
N GLN A 161 5.54 -24.15 37.64
CA GLN A 161 6.59 -23.16 37.90
C GLN A 161 6.63 -22.05 36.83
N THR A 162 6.06 -22.26 35.63
CA THR A 162 5.95 -21.24 34.57
C THR A 162 4.61 -20.50 34.61
N VAL A 163 3.90 -20.55 35.74
CA VAL A 163 2.67 -19.78 35.98
C VAL A 163 3.04 -18.54 36.78
N ARG A 164 2.83 -17.35 36.19
CA ARG A 164 3.06 -16.06 36.85
C ARG A 164 2.09 -15.94 38.02
N LYS A 165 2.65 -15.83 39.23
CA LYS A 165 1.88 -15.60 40.45
C LYS A 165 1.38 -14.16 40.52
N ALA A 166 0.29 -13.98 41.26
CA ALA A 166 -0.24 -12.66 41.58
C ALA A 166 0.50 -12.07 42.79
N ASP A 167 1.78 -11.80 42.61
CA ASP A 167 2.64 -11.12 43.58
C ASP A 167 2.33 -9.60 43.57
N GLU A 168 2.93 -8.82 44.47
CA GLU A 168 2.71 -7.35 44.50
C GLU A 168 3.23 -6.66 43.23
N ALA A 169 2.76 -5.44 42.96
CA ALA A 169 3.19 -4.69 41.77
C ALA A 169 4.70 -4.42 41.80
N ARG A 170 5.38 -4.64 40.66
CA ARG A 170 6.84 -4.45 40.48
C ARG A 170 7.29 -3.10 41.05
N SER A 171 8.41 -3.08 41.78
CA SER A 171 8.91 -1.85 42.39
C SER A 171 9.44 -0.88 41.33
N LYS A 172 9.66 0.40 41.68
CA LYS A 172 10.21 1.40 40.74
C LYS A 172 11.61 0.99 40.25
N GLU A 173 12.37 0.38 41.15
CA GLU A 173 13.72 -0.12 40.97
C GLU A 173 13.77 -1.36 40.05
N GLU A 174 12.68 -2.15 40.01
CA GLU A 174 12.50 -3.27 39.07
C GLU A 174 11.91 -2.83 37.72
N LEU A 175 10.99 -1.86 37.73
CA LEU A 175 10.26 -1.40 36.55
C LEU A 175 11.13 -0.53 35.63
N LEU A 176 11.96 0.37 36.19
CA LEU A 176 12.75 1.31 35.39
C LEU A 176 13.73 0.61 34.42
N PRO A 177 14.52 -0.42 34.82
CA PRO A 177 15.37 -1.16 33.88
C PRO A 177 14.59 -1.79 32.72
N LEU A 178 13.47 -2.47 33.02
CA LEU A 178 12.64 -3.14 32.00
C LEU A 178 12.03 -2.13 31.02
N ALA A 179 11.60 -0.97 31.51
CA ALA A 179 11.08 0.11 30.68
C ALA A 179 12.19 0.72 29.79
N THR A 180 13.38 0.95 30.36
CA THR A 180 14.56 1.43 29.62
C THR A 180 14.97 0.47 28.51
N ASP A 181 15.10 -0.84 28.80
CA ASP A 181 15.50 -1.84 27.81
C ASP A 181 14.48 -1.99 26.69
N PHE A 182 13.18 -1.95 27.02
CA PHE A 182 12.13 -1.98 26.01
C PHE A 182 12.11 -0.73 25.11
N ILE A 183 12.24 0.47 25.66
CA ILE A 183 12.29 1.73 24.87
C ILE A 183 13.56 1.76 24.00
N ASN A 184 14.70 1.32 24.54
CA ASN A 184 15.94 1.14 23.78
C ASN A 184 15.73 0.17 22.60
N GLN A 185 15.10 -0.98 22.83
CA GLN A 185 14.82 -2.00 21.80
C GLN A 185 13.90 -1.44 20.69
N TYR A 186 12.81 -0.76 21.09
CA TYR A 186 11.88 -0.09 20.18
C TYR A 186 12.59 0.92 19.27
N TYR A 187 13.30 1.91 19.82
CA TYR A 187 14.00 2.92 19.01
C TYR A 187 15.20 2.37 18.23
N THR A 188 15.80 1.25 18.66
CA THR A 188 16.84 0.56 17.89
C THR A 188 16.25 -0.08 16.62
N SER A 189 15.04 -0.64 16.68
CA SER A 189 14.43 -1.35 15.55
C SER A 189 14.30 -0.49 14.29
N PHE A 190 13.88 0.77 14.42
CA PHE A 190 13.81 1.77 13.35
C PHE A 190 14.99 2.77 13.35
N LYS A 191 16.14 2.37 13.93
CA LYS A 191 17.44 3.07 13.86
C LYS A 191 17.43 4.54 14.34
N ARG A 192 16.56 4.87 15.31
CA ARG A 192 16.50 6.18 15.99
C ARG A 192 16.99 6.12 17.45
N TYR A 193 17.67 5.06 17.87
CA TYR A 193 18.40 5.01 19.14
C TYR A 193 19.37 6.19 19.26
N GLY A 194 19.42 6.82 20.43
CA GLY A 194 20.23 8.02 20.67
C GLY A 194 19.76 9.31 19.97
N SER A 195 18.66 9.29 19.21
CA SER A 195 18.06 10.51 18.64
C SER A 195 17.44 11.40 19.71
N LYS A 196 17.21 12.69 19.40
CA LYS A 196 16.52 13.61 20.30
C LYS A 196 15.18 13.05 20.80
N ALA A 197 14.36 12.51 19.90
CA ALA A 197 13.06 11.93 20.24
C ALA A 197 13.15 10.61 21.04
N HIS A 198 14.31 9.94 21.07
CA HIS A 198 14.58 8.82 21.98
C HIS A 198 14.88 9.32 23.39
N ILE A 199 15.75 10.33 23.51
CA ILE A 199 16.15 10.93 24.78
C ILE A 199 14.95 11.56 25.48
N GLU A 200 14.16 12.37 24.75
CA GLU A 200 12.93 12.99 25.29
C GLU A 200 11.91 11.95 25.77
N ARG A 201 11.78 10.79 25.09
CA ARG A 201 10.91 9.69 25.54
C ARG A 201 11.46 8.96 26.75
N MET A 202 12.77 8.76 26.84
CA MET A 202 13.41 8.13 28.00
C MET A 202 13.27 9.00 29.26
N GLU A 203 13.42 10.32 29.13
CA GLU A 203 13.17 11.28 30.21
C GLU A 203 11.70 11.30 30.65
N GLU A 204 10.76 11.28 29.69
CA GLU A 204 9.31 11.19 29.94
C GLU A 204 8.95 9.91 30.72
N VAL A 205 9.39 8.73 30.26
CA VAL A 205 9.12 7.44 30.93
C VAL A 205 9.77 7.35 32.31
N THR A 206 11.03 7.78 32.45
CA THR A 206 11.72 7.78 33.76
C THR A 206 10.93 8.62 34.78
N LYS A 207 10.48 9.81 34.36
CA LYS A 207 9.71 10.73 35.20
C LYS A 207 8.30 10.23 35.52
N GLU A 208 7.63 9.54 34.59
CA GLU A 208 6.36 8.86 34.86
C GLU A 208 6.52 7.83 36.00
N ILE A 209 7.57 6.99 35.94
CA ILE A 209 7.86 5.96 36.96
C ILE A 209 8.25 6.59 38.30
N GLU A 210 9.12 7.61 38.30
CA GLU A 210 9.50 8.35 39.51
C GLU A 210 8.30 8.96 40.23
N VAL A 211 7.38 9.60 39.49
CA VAL A 211 6.22 10.29 40.06
C VAL A 211 5.10 9.32 40.47
N THR A 212 4.72 8.38 39.58
CA THR A 212 3.51 7.58 39.74
C THR A 212 3.75 6.14 40.20
N GLY A 213 4.97 5.62 40.05
CA GLY A 213 5.28 4.19 40.20
C GLY A 213 4.93 3.34 38.98
N ASN A 214 4.55 3.95 37.86
CA ASN A 214 4.15 3.26 36.64
C ASN A 214 4.42 4.15 35.40
N TYR A 215 4.15 3.68 34.19
CA TYR A 215 4.17 4.52 32.98
C TYR A 215 3.13 4.07 31.95
N GLN A 216 2.93 4.86 30.89
CA GLN A 216 2.00 4.56 29.80
C GLN A 216 2.71 4.36 28.46
N LEU A 217 2.44 3.23 27.80
CA LEU A 217 2.86 2.97 26.42
C LEU A 217 2.06 3.82 25.41
N LYS A 218 2.76 4.40 24.45
CA LYS A 218 2.15 5.06 23.27
C LYS A 218 1.63 4.00 22.31
N ASP A 219 0.62 4.33 21.48
CA ASP A 219 -0.06 3.38 20.59
C ASP A 219 0.91 2.50 19.77
N THR A 220 1.98 3.09 19.22
CA THR A 220 3.00 2.39 18.42
C THR A 220 3.92 1.49 19.26
N GLU A 221 4.23 1.90 20.49
CA GLU A 221 5.01 1.10 21.44
C GLU A 221 4.22 -0.14 21.87
N LEU A 222 2.91 0.01 22.13
CA LEU A 222 2.01 -1.10 22.44
C LEU A 222 1.93 -2.11 21.29
N ILE A 223 1.78 -1.63 20.05
CA ILE A 223 1.74 -2.45 18.84
C ILE A 223 3.07 -3.22 18.66
N TYR A 224 4.20 -2.52 18.81
CA TYR A 224 5.53 -3.13 18.71
C TYR A 224 5.75 -4.22 19.78
N GLY A 225 5.37 -3.94 21.03
CA GLY A 225 5.53 -4.85 22.16
C GLY A 225 4.69 -6.11 22.02
N ALA A 226 3.41 -5.99 21.68
CA ALA A 226 2.53 -7.14 21.45
C ALA A 226 3.00 -8.04 20.29
N LYS A 227 3.52 -7.44 19.22
CA LYS A 227 4.14 -8.18 18.10
C LYS A 227 5.42 -8.90 18.53
N HIS A 228 6.28 -8.28 19.33
CA HIS A 228 7.49 -8.93 19.83
C HIS A 228 7.21 -10.02 20.88
N ALA A 229 6.16 -9.88 21.71
CA ALA A 229 5.72 -10.93 22.60
C ALA A 229 5.33 -12.22 21.86
N TRP A 230 4.65 -12.11 20.70
CA TRP A 230 4.35 -13.28 19.88
C TRP A 230 5.59 -13.83 19.16
N ARG A 231 6.48 -12.96 18.67
CA ARG A 231 7.80 -13.34 18.11
C ARG A 231 8.65 -14.15 19.10
N ASN A 232 8.58 -13.80 20.39
CA ASN A 232 9.29 -14.46 21.49
C ASN A 232 8.56 -15.71 22.05
N ALA A 233 7.35 -16.03 21.59
CA ALA A 233 6.50 -17.05 22.21
C ALA A 233 6.98 -18.49 21.90
N ALA A 234 7.87 -19.01 22.76
CA ALA A 234 8.56 -20.31 22.61
C ALA A 234 7.66 -21.51 22.29
N ARG A 235 6.38 -21.49 22.70
CA ARG A 235 5.39 -22.57 22.52
C ARG A 235 4.50 -22.45 21.27
N CYS A 236 4.61 -21.36 20.51
CA CYS A 236 3.80 -21.16 19.30
C CYS A 236 4.59 -21.54 18.05
N VAL A 237 4.19 -22.63 17.38
CA VAL A 237 4.81 -23.10 16.11
C VAL A 237 4.51 -22.16 14.94
N GLY A 238 3.27 -21.64 14.84
CA GLY A 238 2.83 -20.76 13.75
C GLY A 238 3.28 -19.30 13.84
N ARG A 239 4.20 -18.94 14.75
CA ARG A 239 4.54 -17.55 15.08
C ARG A 239 5.34 -16.79 14.01
N ILE A 240 5.64 -17.38 12.86
CA ILE A 240 6.32 -16.67 11.76
C ILE A 240 5.55 -15.42 11.30
N GLN A 241 4.22 -15.42 11.42
CA GLN A 241 3.33 -14.30 11.07
C GLN A 241 3.23 -13.23 12.19
N TRP A 242 4.15 -13.19 13.15
CA TRP A 242 4.16 -12.25 14.28
C TRP A 242 4.04 -10.77 13.86
N SER A 243 4.59 -10.42 12.69
CA SER A 243 4.47 -9.08 12.10
C SER A 243 3.03 -8.70 11.75
N LYS A 244 2.19 -9.65 11.31
CA LYS A 244 0.83 -9.40 10.83
C LYS A 244 -0.24 -9.33 11.93
N LEU A 245 0.14 -9.43 13.20
CA LEU A 245 -0.80 -9.38 14.33
C LEU A 245 -1.58 -8.05 14.36
N GLN A 246 -2.91 -8.12 14.21
CA GLN A 246 -3.77 -6.97 14.47
C GLN A 246 -3.88 -6.73 15.97
N VAL A 247 -3.53 -5.53 16.42
CA VAL A 247 -3.66 -5.12 17.82
C VAL A 247 -4.88 -4.22 17.98
N PHE A 248 -5.77 -4.55 18.91
CA PHE A 248 -6.87 -3.71 19.36
C PHE A 248 -6.54 -3.15 20.74
N ASP A 249 -6.20 -1.86 20.80
CA ASP A 249 -6.02 -1.13 22.06
C ASP A 249 -7.40 -0.88 22.71
N ALA A 250 -7.63 -1.50 23.87
CA ALA A 250 -8.85 -1.40 24.68
C ALA A 250 -8.52 -0.94 26.11
N ARG A 251 -7.41 -0.21 26.29
CA ARG A 251 -6.96 0.33 27.59
C ARG A 251 -7.84 1.49 28.12
N ASP A 252 -8.82 1.95 27.35
CA ASP A 252 -9.87 2.87 27.78
C ASP A 252 -11.04 2.15 28.50
N CYS A 253 -11.10 0.82 28.42
CA CYS A 253 -12.21 0.02 28.91
C CYS A 253 -12.32 0.03 30.45
N SER A 254 -13.52 0.32 30.98
CA SER A 254 -13.77 0.48 32.43
C SER A 254 -14.86 -0.44 33.01
N THR A 255 -15.47 -1.30 32.19
CA THR A 255 -16.61 -2.15 32.59
C THR A 255 -16.60 -3.52 31.89
N ALA A 256 -17.18 -4.55 32.51
CA ALA A 256 -17.24 -5.89 31.93
C ALA A 256 -18.12 -5.94 30.66
N HIS A 257 -19.16 -5.10 30.60
CA HIS A 257 -19.93 -4.85 29.38
C HIS A 257 -19.08 -4.26 28.25
N GLY A 258 -18.13 -3.36 28.57
CA GLY A 258 -17.13 -2.87 27.63
C GLY A 258 -16.19 -3.97 27.15
N MET A 259 -15.71 -4.84 28.05
CA MET A 259 -14.89 -5.99 27.67
C MET A 259 -15.62 -6.93 26.72
N PHE A 260 -16.88 -7.27 27.01
CA PHE A 260 -17.72 -8.12 26.16
C PHE A 260 -17.87 -7.56 24.75
N ASN A 261 -18.11 -6.25 24.63
CA ASN A 261 -18.20 -5.53 23.37
C ASN A 261 -16.90 -5.62 22.54
N TYR A 262 -15.76 -5.32 23.16
CA TYR A 262 -14.44 -5.48 22.52
C TYR A 262 -14.15 -6.93 22.10
N ILE A 263 -14.53 -7.90 22.93
CA ILE A 263 -14.38 -9.33 22.66
C ILE A 263 -15.25 -9.79 21.46
N CYS A 264 -16.49 -9.29 21.34
CA CYS A 264 -17.34 -9.58 20.19
C CYS A 264 -16.71 -9.07 18.88
N ASN A 265 -16.10 -7.88 18.91
CA ASN A 265 -15.38 -7.34 17.75
C ASN A 265 -14.12 -8.16 17.42
N HIS A 266 -13.36 -8.61 18.42
CA HIS A 266 -12.23 -9.52 18.24
C HIS A 266 -12.67 -10.80 17.51
N ILE A 267 -13.72 -11.47 18.01
CA ILE A 267 -14.24 -12.70 17.39
C ILE A 267 -14.70 -12.45 15.95
N LYS A 268 -15.43 -11.35 15.70
CA LYS A 268 -15.90 -10.99 14.35
C LYS A 268 -14.75 -10.76 13.36
N TYR A 269 -13.76 -9.94 13.74
CA TYR A 269 -12.59 -9.64 12.91
C TYR A 269 -11.72 -10.87 12.66
N ALA A 270 -11.44 -11.64 13.71
CA ALA A 270 -10.54 -12.79 13.62
C ALA A 270 -11.18 -14.00 12.90
N THR A 271 -12.51 -14.14 12.95
CA THR A 271 -13.23 -15.21 12.26
C THR A 271 -13.39 -14.95 10.75
N ASN A 272 -13.61 -13.70 10.33
CA ASN A 272 -13.57 -13.26 8.92
C ASN A 272 -14.18 -14.25 7.90
N LYS A 273 -15.40 -14.73 8.18
CA LYS A 273 -16.16 -15.69 7.34
C LYS A 273 -15.42 -17.02 7.03
N GLY A 274 -14.51 -17.45 7.90
CA GLY A 274 -13.70 -18.67 7.76
C GLY A 274 -12.23 -18.40 7.47
N ASN A 275 -11.89 -17.30 6.78
CA ASN A 275 -10.51 -16.93 6.47
C ASN A 275 -9.85 -16.24 7.67
N LEU A 276 -9.41 -17.03 8.66
CA LEU A 276 -9.02 -16.55 10.00
C LEU A 276 -7.86 -15.55 9.97
N ARG A 277 -7.93 -14.54 10.85
CA ARG A 277 -6.92 -13.47 10.98
C ARG A 277 -6.35 -13.42 12.40
N SER A 278 -5.04 -13.30 12.53
CA SER A 278 -4.38 -13.16 13.84
C SER A 278 -4.69 -11.81 14.49
N ALA A 279 -5.27 -11.83 15.69
CA ALA A 279 -5.62 -10.63 16.44
C ALA A 279 -5.29 -10.75 17.93
N ILE A 280 -5.03 -9.61 18.58
CA ILE A 280 -4.96 -9.47 20.03
C ILE A 280 -5.77 -8.25 20.47
N THR A 281 -6.47 -8.34 21.60
CA THR A 281 -7.13 -7.20 22.24
C THR A 281 -6.51 -6.97 23.61
N ILE A 282 -6.06 -5.75 23.89
CA ILE A 282 -5.30 -5.41 25.10
C ILE A 282 -6.15 -4.51 25.99
N PHE A 283 -6.66 -5.06 27.08
CA PHE A 283 -7.39 -4.33 28.12
C PHE A 283 -6.41 -3.55 29.03
N PRO A 284 -6.87 -2.72 29.99
CA PRO A 284 -5.98 -1.90 30.82
C PRO A 284 -4.90 -2.70 31.55
N GLN A 285 -3.72 -2.11 31.73
CA GLN A 285 -2.63 -2.71 32.49
C GLN A 285 -2.98 -2.83 33.98
N ARG A 286 -2.34 -3.79 34.64
CA ARG A 286 -2.37 -3.93 36.09
C ARG A 286 -1.72 -2.70 36.75
N THR A 287 -2.50 -1.95 37.51
CA THR A 287 -1.99 -0.95 38.47
C THR A 287 -1.70 -1.58 39.83
N ASP A 288 -2.54 -2.54 40.24
CA ASP A 288 -2.45 -3.31 41.46
C ASP A 288 -3.28 -4.60 41.35
N VAL A 289 -2.96 -5.60 42.17
CA VAL A 289 -3.56 -6.95 42.12
C VAL A 289 -5.08 -6.94 42.42
N LYS A 290 -5.62 -5.93 43.10
CA LYS A 290 -7.03 -5.88 43.51
C LYS A 290 -7.95 -5.32 42.43
N ASN A 291 -7.38 -4.62 41.45
CA ASN A 291 -8.09 -3.90 40.37
C ASN A 291 -7.86 -4.50 38.97
N ASP A 292 -7.34 -5.73 38.89
CA ASP A 292 -7.12 -6.47 37.64
C ASP A 292 -8.36 -6.53 36.72
N PHE A 293 -8.08 -6.62 35.41
CA PHE A 293 -9.03 -7.03 34.38
C PHE A 293 -8.75 -8.49 34.02
N ARG A 294 -9.76 -9.38 34.08
CA ARG A 294 -9.59 -10.81 33.80
C ARG A 294 -10.73 -11.35 32.94
N ILE A 295 -10.37 -12.17 31.96
CA ILE A 295 -11.27 -13.12 31.33
C ILE A 295 -11.11 -14.43 32.10
N TRP A 296 -12.20 -15.02 32.62
CA TRP A 296 -12.13 -16.28 33.37
C TRP A 296 -12.11 -17.49 32.44
N ASN A 297 -12.59 -17.35 31.21
CA ASN A 297 -12.52 -18.40 30.20
C ASN A 297 -11.08 -18.57 29.70
N ASN A 298 -10.60 -19.83 29.62
CA ASN A 298 -9.26 -20.14 29.10
C ASN A 298 -9.12 -19.92 27.57
N GLN A 299 -10.24 -20.00 26.84
CA GLN A 299 -10.40 -19.49 25.47
C GLN A 299 -11.73 -18.74 25.37
N LEU A 300 -11.84 -17.75 24.47
CA LEU A 300 -13.07 -16.94 24.31
C LEU A 300 -14.28 -17.81 23.92
N ILE A 301 -14.10 -18.69 22.96
CA ILE A 301 -15.07 -19.72 22.58
C ILE A 301 -14.55 -21.04 23.14
N ARG A 302 -15.39 -21.77 23.88
CA ARG A 302 -15.08 -23.11 24.40
C ARG A 302 -16.35 -23.87 24.73
N TYR A 303 -16.32 -25.20 24.59
CA TYR A 303 -17.43 -26.05 25.00
C TYR A 303 -17.47 -26.32 26.51
N ALA A 304 -18.67 -26.50 27.07
CA ALA A 304 -18.92 -26.81 28.47
C ALA A 304 -18.66 -28.29 28.80
N GLY A 305 -18.49 -28.60 30.09
CA GLY A 305 -18.31 -29.95 30.62
C GLY A 305 -19.25 -30.24 31.78
N TYR A 306 -20.21 -31.15 31.58
CA TYR A 306 -21.22 -31.51 32.58
C TYR A 306 -20.89 -32.82 33.26
N LYS A 307 -20.49 -32.77 34.53
CA LYS A 307 -20.34 -33.93 35.40
C LYS A 307 -21.71 -34.55 35.70
N THR A 308 -21.85 -35.85 35.47
CA THR A 308 -23.10 -36.59 35.69
C THR A 308 -23.10 -37.35 37.03
N ASN A 309 -24.27 -37.82 37.45
CA ASN A 309 -24.45 -38.52 38.74
C ASN A 309 -23.63 -39.82 38.87
N ASN A 310 -23.15 -40.41 37.77
CA ASN A 310 -22.31 -41.62 37.81
C ASN A 310 -20.79 -41.32 37.68
N GLY A 311 -20.40 -40.04 37.65
CA GLY A 311 -19.02 -39.60 37.52
C GLY A 311 -18.52 -39.43 36.07
N SER A 312 -19.29 -39.83 35.05
CA SER A 312 -18.97 -39.51 33.65
C SER A 312 -19.15 -38.02 33.36
N ILE A 313 -18.57 -37.55 32.26
CA ILE A 313 -18.67 -36.17 31.80
C ILE A 313 -19.32 -36.14 30.41
N ILE A 314 -20.24 -35.20 30.19
CA ILE A 314 -20.80 -34.87 28.88
C ILE A 314 -20.21 -33.52 28.45
N GLY A 315 -19.58 -33.46 27.28
CA GLY A 315 -18.89 -32.26 26.79
C GLY A 315 -17.38 -32.30 27.03
N ASP A 316 -16.73 -31.15 27.21
CA ASP A 316 -15.28 -31.02 27.42
C ASP A 316 -14.90 -31.23 28.91
N PRO A 317 -14.16 -32.31 29.27
CA PRO A 317 -13.68 -32.51 30.64
C PRO A 317 -12.82 -31.38 31.19
N ALA A 318 -12.06 -30.69 30.34
CA ALA A 318 -11.19 -29.58 30.74
C ALA A 318 -11.95 -28.24 30.95
N SER A 319 -13.29 -28.27 30.85
CA SER A 319 -14.17 -27.13 31.12
C SER A 319 -15.06 -27.30 32.36
N VAL A 320 -14.98 -28.43 33.09
CA VAL A 320 -15.95 -28.78 34.14
C VAL A 320 -16.03 -27.75 35.27
N GLU A 321 -14.89 -27.31 35.84
CA GLU A 321 -14.89 -26.35 36.95
C GLU A 321 -15.56 -25.01 36.57
N LEU A 322 -15.17 -24.45 35.42
CA LEU A 322 -15.77 -23.22 34.90
C LEU A 322 -17.26 -23.42 34.55
N THR A 323 -17.64 -24.60 34.07
CA THR A 323 -19.05 -24.96 33.81
C THR A 323 -19.87 -24.95 35.10
N GLU A 324 -19.35 -25.53 36.18
CA GLU A 324 -19.99 -25.51 37.50
C GLU A 324 -20.12 -24.07 38.04
N ILE A 325 -19.12 -23.21 37.85
CA ILE A 325 -19.17 -21.77 38.20
C ILE A 325 -20.25 -21.03 37.39
N CYS A 326 -20.33 -21.24 36.07
CA CYS A 326 -21.37 -20.63 35.23
C CYS A 326 -22.78 -21.08 35.64
N LEU A 327 -22.97 -22.36 35.97
CA LEU A 327 -24.24 -22.90 36.48
C LEU A 327 -24.61 -22.29 37.85
N GLN A 328 -23.65 -22.08 38.75
CA GLN A 328 -23.86 -21.39 40.04
C GLN A 328 -24.29 -19.93 39.84
N GLN A 329 -23.71 -19.24 38.86
CA GLN A 329 -24.11 -17.89 38.42
C GLN A 329 -25.49 -17.84 37.73
N GLY A 330 -26.11 -18.99 37.48
CA GLY A 330 -27.49 -19.08 36.97
C GLY A 330 -27.60 -19.23 35.45
N TRP A 331 -26.50 -19.49 34.75
CA TRP A 331 -26.55 -19.96 33.35
C TRP A 331 -27.29 -21.29 33.24
N LYS A 332 -27.83 -21.57 32.05
CA LYS A 332 -28.61 -22.78 31.74
C LYS A 332 -28.15 -23.39 30.42
N GLY A 333 -27.08 -24.18 30.48
CA GLY A 333 -26.67 -25.03 29.38
C GLY A 333 -27.75 -26.02 28.95
N LEU A 334 -27.70 -26.43 27.68
CA LEU A 334 -28.62 -27.42 27.08
C LEU A 334 -28.29 -28.86 27.50
N LYS A 335 -27.09 -29.07 28.06
CA LYS A 335 -26.47 -30.35 28.43
C LYS A 335 -26.05 -31.22 27.24
N GLY A 336 -25.74 -30.59 26.11
CA GLY A 336 -25.17 -31.24 24.93
C GLY A 336 -23.66 -31.44 25.03
N ARG A 337 -23.11 -32.22 24.08
CA ARG A 337 -21.67 -32.51 23.92
C ARG A 337 -20.84 -31.29 23.47
N PHE A 338 -21.50 -30.29 22.89
CA PHE A 338 -20.88 -29.13 22.25
C PHE A 338 -21.69 -27.86 22.55
N ASP A 339 -22.07 -27.69 23.81
CA ASP A 339 -22.68 -26.45 24.33
C ASP A 339 -21.58 -25.41 24.54
N VAL A 340 -21.68 -24.23 23.92
CA VAL A 340 -20.69 -23.16 24.12
C VAL A 340 -20.89 -22.47 25.47
N LEU A 341 -19.81 -22.29 26.22
CA LEU A 341 -19.80 -21.57 27.50
C LEU A 341 -20.04 -20.06 27.30
N PRO A 342 -20.73 -19.41 28.26
CA PRO A 342 -20.77 -17.96 28.32
C PRO A 342 -19.40 -17.41 28.76
N LEU A 343 -19.12 -16.16 28.37
CA LEU A 343 -17.97 -15.41 28.87
C LEU A 343 -18.23 -14.94 30.29
N LEU A 344 -17.26 -15.15 31.18
CA LEU A 344 -17.27 -14.67 32.56
C LEU A 344 -16.14 -13.63 32.70
N LEU A 345 -16.53 -12.36 32.79
CA LEU A 345 -15.66 -11.21 32.58
C LEU A 345 -15.57 -10.32 33.82
N GLN A 346 -14.35 -10.03 34.25
CA GLN A 346 -14.04 -9.23 35.43
C GLN A 346 -13.34 -7.94 35.00
N ALA A 347 -13.95 -6.78 35.28
CA ALA A 347 -13.38 -5.47 34.99
C ALA A 347 -13.08 -4.70 36.27
N ASN A 348 -11.88 -4.11 36.36
CA ASN A 348 -11.44 -3.26 37.46
C ASN A 348 -11.76 -3.86 38.85
N GLY A 349 -11.33 -5.11 39.09
CA GLY A 349 -11.46 -5.77 40.39
C GLY A 349 -12.88 -6.14 40.89
N LYS A 350 -13.94 -5.90 40.12
CA LYS A 350 -15.34 -6.16 40.53
C LYS A 350 -15.65 -7.66 40.62
N ASP A 351 -16.85 -8.05 41.08
CA ASP A 351 -17.33 -9.43 40.83
C ASP A 351 -17.42 -9.65 39.31
N PRO A 352 -17.07 -10.82 38.76
CA PRO A 352 -17.24 -11.09 37.35
C PRO A 352 -18.72 -11.09 36.93
N GLU A 353 -18.99 -10.63 35.71
CA GLU A 353 -20.30 -10.62 35.06
C GLU A 353 -20.35 -11.68 33.94
N LEU A 354 -21.51 -12.30 33.73
CA LEU A 354 -21.71 -13.42 32.79
C LEU A 354 -22.45 -12.96 31.53
N PHE A 355 -21.89 -13.28 30.36
CA PHE A 355 -22.39 -12.87 29.04
C PHE A 355 -22.47 -14.06 28.07
N GLU A 356 -23.61 -14.27 27.44
CA GLU A 356 -23.77 -15.26 26.36
C GLU A 356 -23.25 -14.67 25.04
N ILE A 357 -22.36 -15.38 24.35
CA ILE A 357 -21.85 -14.97 23.04
C ILE A 357 -22.99 -15.11 22.00
N PRO A 358 -23.21 -14.12 21.12
CA PRO A 358 -24.19 -14.23 20.04
C PRO A 358 -23.83 -15.38 19.09
N SER A 359 -24.79 -16.24 18.79
CA SER A 359 -24.63 -17.43 17.92
C SER A 359 -24.03 -17.11 16.55
N GLU A 360 -24.37 -15.95 15.99
CA GLU A 360 -23.91 -15.44 14.70
C GLU A 360 -22.42 -15.06 14.67
N LEU A 361 -21.74 -15.03 15.83
CA LEU A 361 -20.29 -14.85 15.92
C LEU A 361 -19.54 -16.18 16.11
N ILE A 362 -20.24 -17.30 16.29
CA ILE A 362 -19.65 -18.61 16.54
C ILE A 362 -19.75 -19.44 15.26
N LEU A 363 -18.66 -19.48 14.49
CA LEU A 363 -18.53 -20.38 13.35
C LEU A 363 -18.09 -21.77 13.86
N GLU A 364 -18.96 -22.76 13.72
CA GLU A 364 -18.67 -24.17 14.01
C GLU A 364 -18.58 -24.98 12.72
N VAL A 365 -17.55 -25.83 12.62
CA VAL A 365 -17.29 -26.74 11.49
C VAL A 365 -17.79 -28.15 11.85
N PRO A 366 -18.80 -28.71 11.14
CA PRO A 366 -19.25 -30.09 11.32
C PRO A 366 -18.22 -31.07 10.74
N ILE A 367 -17.73 -32.00 11.56
CA ILE A 367 -16.66 -32.92 11.19
C ILE A 367 -17.22 -34.13 10.43
N ARG A 368 -16.67 -34.35 9.23
CA ARG A 368 -17.03 -35.36 8.24
C ARG A 368 -15.77 -35.93 7.60
N HIS A 369 -15.84 -37.16 7.08
CA HIS A 369 -14.68 -37.86 6.54
C HIS A 369 -14.86 -38.19 5.05
N PRO A 370 -13.85 -37.98 4.17
CA PRO A 370 -14.01 -38.15 2.73
C PRO A 370 -14.24 -39.62 2.28
N LYS A 371 -13.87 -40.61 3.10
CA LYS A 371 -14.06 -42.05 2.80
C LYS A 371 -15.15 -42.73 3.64
N PHE A 372 -15.57 -42.12 4.75
CA PHE A 372 -16.42 -42.77 5.76
C PHE A 372 -17.66 -41.93 6.00
N GLU A 373 -18.73 -42.23 5.27
CA GLU A 373 -20.00 -41.50 5.41
C GLU A 373 -20.55 -41.49 6.83
N TRP A 374 -20.43 -42.61 7.57
CA TRP A 374 -20.90 -42.74 8.95
C TRP A 374 -20.23 -41.77 9.93
N PHE A 375 -19.13 -41.12 9.55
CA PHE A 375 -18.43 -40.17 10.42
C PHE A 375 -19.29 -38.94 10.75
N LYS A 376 -20.23 -38.57 9.86
CA LYS A 376 -21.23 -37.52 10.11
C LYS A 376 -22.16 -37.88 11.28
N ASP A 377 -22.45 -39.16 11.46
CA ASP A 377 -23.40 -39.67 12.46
C ASP A 377 -22.80 -39.66 13.88
N LEU A 378 -21.48 -39.49 14.02
CA LEU A 378 -20.82 -39.18 15.29
C LEU A 378 -21.18 -37.77 15.83
N ASN A 379 -21.80 -36.92 15.01
CA ASN A 379 -22.25 -35.57 15.34
C ASN A 379 -21.14 -34.70 15.96
N LEU A 380 -19.91 -34.88 15.48
CA LEU A 380 -18.73 -34.11 15.89
C LEU A 380 -18.75 -32.73 15.22
N LYS A 381 -18.35 -31.69 15.96
CA LYS A 381 -18.11 -30.35 15.45
C LYS A 381 -17.03 -29.66 16.27
N TRP A 382 -16.43 -28.61 15.72
CA TRP A 382 -15.49 -27.76 16.44
C TRP A 382 -15.64 -26.27 16.06
N TYR A 383 -15.38 -25.35 16.98
CA TYR A 383 -15.40 -23.92 16.69
C TYR A 383 -14.14 -23.50 15.93
N SER A 384 -14.26 -22.58 14.97
CA SER A 384 -13.15 -22.26 14.07
C SER A 384 -12.00 -21.49 14.72
N LEU A 385 -12.27 -20.66 15.73
CA LEU A 385 -11.35 -19.64 16.22
C LEU A 385 -10.66 -20.01 17.56
N PRO A 386 -9.36 -20.37 17.55
CA PRO A 386 -8.58 -20.61 18.77
C PRO A 386 -8.16 -19.27 19.41
N ALA A 387 -9.07 -18.62 20.12
CA ALA A 387 -8.79 -17.37 20.83
C ALA A 387 -8.45 -17.62 22.32
N VAL A 388 -7.15 -17.74 22.64
CA VAL A 388 -6.61 -17.97 23.99
C VAL A 388 -6.72 -16.71 24.84
N SER A 389 -7.20 -16.82 26.08
CA SER A 389 -7.55 -15.67 26.93
C SER A 389 -7.07 -15.71 28.38
N ASN A 390 -6.26 -16.72 28.77
CA ASN A 390 -5.70 -16.86 30.12
C ASN A 390 -4.22 -16.48 30.27
N MET A 391 -3.54 -16.13 29.18
CA MET A 391 -2.19 -15.57 29.23
C MET A 391 -2.26 -14.08 29.61
N LEU A 392 -1.28 -13.60 30.37
CA LEU A 392 -0.97 -12.17 30.43
C LEU A 392 0.02 -11.80 29.32
N LEU A 393 0.03 -10.53 28.96
CA LEU A 393 1.04 -9.92 28.08
C LEU A 393 1.95 -9.03 28.93
N GLU A 394 3.26 -9.16 28.73
CA GLU A 394 4.30 -8.39 29.42
C GLU A 394 5.02 -7.50 28.40
N ILE A 395 5.10 -6.19 28.66
CA ILE A 395 5.82 -5.24 27.80
C ILE A 395 6.55 -4.22 28.68
N GLY A 396 7.89 -4.24 28.68
CA GLY A 396 8.72 -3.20 29.31
C GLY A 396 8.51 -3.05 30.82
N GLY A 397 8.16 -4.13 31.51
CA GLY A 397 7.83 -4.13 32.92
C GLY A 397 6.33 -3.98 33.21
N LEU A 398 5.49 -3.66 32.22
CA LEU A 398 4.04 -3.55 32.37
C LEU A 398 3.33 -4.90 32.14
N GLU A 399 2.40 -5.25 33.02
CA GLU A 399 1.61 -6.49 32.94
C GLU A 399 0.16 -6.20 32.51
N PHE A 400 -0.31 -6.87 31.46
CA PHE A 400 -1.68 -6.75 30.94
C PHE A 400 -2.42 -8.08 31.13
N THR A 401 -3.36 -8.10 32.08
CA THR A 401 -3.92 -9.34 32.66
C THR A 401 -5.16 -9.89 31.95
N ALA A 402 -5.71 -9.16 30.99
CA ALA A 402 -6.66 -9.66 30.01
C ALA A 402 -6.20 -9.29 28.59
N CYS A 403 -5.62 -10.27 27.89
CA CYS A 403 -5.09 -10.12 26.53
C CYS A 403 -5.52 -11.28 25.63
N PRO A 404 -6.82 -11.41 25.26
CA PRO A 404 -7.26 -12.44 24.34
C PRO A 404 -6.52 -12.31 23.00
N PHE A 405 -5.87 -13.40 22.59
CA PHE A 405 -5.06 -13.57 21.39
C PHE A 405 -5.62 -14.70 20.53
N SER A 406 -5.68 -14.53 19.21
CA SER A 406 -6.15 -15.54 18.26
C SER A 406 -5.20 -15.76 17.09
N GLY A 407 -5.26 -16.98 16.55
CA GLY A 407 -4.66 -17.40 15.29
C GLY A 407 -5.57 -18.43 14.61
N TRP A 408 -4.99 -19.47 14.03
CA TRP A 408 -5.71 -20.63 13.47
C TRP A 408 -5.16 -21.94 14.04
N TYR A 409 -5.94 -23.02 13.90
CA TYR A 409 -5.56 -24.34 14.40
C TYR A 409 -4.51 -25.01 13.52
N MET A 410 -3.57 -25.72 14.16
CA MET A 410 -2.90 -26.87 13.57
C MET A 410 -3.85 -28.08 13.72
N GLY A 411 -4.06 -28.85 12.67
CA GLY A 411 -5.09 -29.92 12.64
C GLY A 411 -5.00 -30.94 13.77
N THR A 412 -3.78 -31.26 14.22
CA THR A 412 -3.53 -32.22 15.31
C THR A 412 -3.96 -31.72 16.69
N GLU A 413 -4.14 -30.42 16.89
CA GLU A 413 -4.66 -29.91 18.17
C GLU A 413 -6.11 -30.37 18.35
N ILE A 414 -6.96 -30.16 17.34
CA ILE A 414 -8.35 -30.64 17.33
C ILE A 414 -8.37 -32.18 17.20
N GLY A 415 -7.71 -32.71 16.17
CA GLY A 415 -7.80 -34.12 15.79
C GLY A 415 -7.20 -35.07 16.82
N VAL A 416 -6.11 -34.68 17.49
CA VAL A 416 -5.38 -35.53 18.45
C VAL A 416 -5.63 -35.08 19.89
N ARG A 417 -5.25 -33.85 20.26
CA ARG A 417 -5.31 -33.41 21.67
C ARG A 417 -6.73 -33.17 22.20
N ASP A 418 -7.65 -32.65 21.38
CA ASP A 418 -9.04 -32.47 21.79
C ASP A 418 -9.87 -33.76 21.60
N PHE A 419 -9.82 -34.39 20.41
CA PHE A 419 -10.65 -35.57 20.12
C PHE A 419 -10.09 -36.92 20.59
N CYS A 420 -8.80 -37.21 20.43
CA CYS A 420 -8.27 -38.56 20.73
C CYS A 420 -7.89 -38.76 22.20
N ASP A 421 -7.39 -37.73 22.89
CA ASP A 421 -6.87 -37.86 24.25
C ASP A 421 -7.90 -38.42 25.25
N THR A 422 -7.44 -39.34 26.10
CA THR A 422 -8.27 -40.03 27.10
C THR A 422 -8.73 -39.12 28.25
N SER A 423 -8.12 -37.95 28.40
CA SER A 423 -8.49 -36.87 29.32
C SER A 423 -9.49 -35.87 28.72
N ARG A 424 -9.82 -36.00 27.43
CA ARG A 424 -10.71 -35.09 26.67
C ARG A 424 -11.85 -35.89 26.05
N TYR A 425 -12.15 -35.74 24.75
CA TYR A 425 -13.35 -36.35 24.15
C TYR A 425 -13.25 -37.86 23.87
N ARG A 426 -12.05 -38.48 23.95
CA ARG A 426 -11.79 -39.93 23.84
C ARG A 426 -12.49 -40.63 22.65
N VAL A 427 -12.63 -39.96 21.50
CA VAL A 427 -13.42 -40.49 20.36
C VAL A 427 -12.72 -41.65 19.64
N LEU A 428 -11.41 -41.80 19.86
CA LEU A 428 -10.52 -42.77 19.21
C LEU A 428 -11.04 -44.22 19.23
N GLU A 429 -11.61 -44.66 20.34
CA GLU A 429 -12.07 -46.05 20.50
C GLU A 429 -13.38 -46.33 19.75
N ASP A 430 -14.25 -45.33 19.61
CA ASP A 430 -15.52 -45.46 18.88
C ASP A 430 -15.30 -45.43 17.37
N VAL A 431 -14.41 -44.56 16.89
CA VAL A 431 -13.98 -44.53 15.48
C VAL A 431 -13.32 -45.86 15.09
N ALA A 432 -12.43 -46.41 15.91
CA ALA A 432 -11.78 -47.70 15.64
C ALA A 432 -12.78 -48.86 15.51
N ARG A 433 -13.87 -48.86 16.32
CA ARG A 433 -14.95 -49.85 16.22
C ARG A 433 -15.75 -49.69 14.91
N LEU A 434 -16.07 -48.46 14.52
CA LEU A 434 -16.82 -48.17 13.28
C LEU A 434 -15.99 -48.42 12.00
N MET A 435 -14.66 -48.30 12.10
CA MET A 435 -13.71 -48.76 11.08
C MET A 435 -13.51 -50.29 11.05
N GLY A 436 -14.06 -51.04 12.01
CA GLY A 436 -13.93 -52.50 12.09
C GLY A 436 -12.56 -53.00 12.59
N LEU A 437 -11.78 -52.17 13.28
CA LEU A 437 -10.42 -52.51 13.73
C LEU A 437 -10.44 -53.40 14.99
N ASP A 438 -9.47 -54.31 15.12
CA ASP A 438 -9.33 -55.14 16.33
C ASP A 438 -8.71 -54.35 17.48
N THR A 439 -9.58 -53.70 18.27
CA THR A 439 -9.20 -52.90 19.44
C THR A 439 -8.63 -53.71 20.62
N ARG A 440 -8.77 -55.05 20.60
CA ARG A 440 -8.37 -55.93 21.72
C ARG A 440 -6.86 -56.13 21.84
N LYS A 441 -6.10 -55.80 20.78
CA LYS A 441 -4.64 -55.96 20.72
C LYS A 441 -4.00 -54.65 20.27
N THR A 442 -3.18 -54.02 21.10
CA THR A 442 -2.43 -52.81 20.70
C THR A 442 -1.54 -53.04 19.47
N SER A 443 -1.07 -54.27 19.27
CA SER A 443 -0.24 -54.66 18.11
C SER A 443 -0.99 -54.71 16.77
N SER A 444 -2.30 -54.41 16.70
CA SER A 444 -3.01 -54.18 15.44
C SER A 444 -2.83 -52.75 14.89
N LEU A 445 -2.18 -51.85 15.65
CA LEU A 445 -2.04 -50.41 15.34
C LEU A 445 -3.39 -49.70 15.16
N TRP A 446 -4.45 -50.21 15.80
CA TRP A 446 -5.80 -49.66 15.70
C TRP A 446 -5.90 -48.20 16.15
N LYS A 447 -5.07 -47.80 17.13
CA LYS A 447 -5.01 -46.43 17.64
C LYS A 447 -4.45 -45.51 16.58
N ASP A 448 -3.32 -45.89 16.01
CA ASP A 448 -2.56 -45.11 15.03
C ASP A 448 -3.41 -44.89 13.76
N GLN A 449 -4.07 -45.95 13.29
CA GLN A 449 -5.00 -45.89 12.15
C GLN A 449 -6.22 -45.00 12.40
N ALA A 450 -6.90 -45.17 13.54
CA ALA A 450 -8.08 -44.36 13.86
C ALA A 450 -7.72 -42.87 14.12
N LEU A 451 -6.57 -42.60 14.74
CA LEU A 451 -6.06 -41.25 15.01
C LEU A 451 -5.76 -40.50 13.70
N VAL A 452 -5.16 -41.17 12.71
CA VAL A 452 -4.89 -40.61 11.38
C VAL A 452 -6.20 -40.25 10.66
N GLU A 453 -7.18 -41.17 10.58
CA GLU A 453 -8.44 -40.88 9.88
C GLU A 453 -9.31 -39.83 10.62
N ILE A 454 -9.20 -39.70 11.96
CA ILE A 454 -9.79 -38.56 12.70
C ILE A 454 -9.13 -37.22 12.30
N ASN A 455 -7.80 -37.17 12.20
CA ASN A 455 -7.11 -35.96 11.78
C ASN A 455 -7.39 -35.60 10.31
N ILE A 456 -7.55 -36.60 9.44
CA ILE A 456 -8.03 -36.41 8.06
C ILE A 456 -9.44 -35.82 8.05
N ALA A 457 -10.35 -36.31 8.89
CA ALA A 457 -11.71 -35.78 8.98
C ALA A 457 -11.72 -34.29 9.38
N VAL A 458 -10.89 -33.90 10.34
CA VAL A 458 -10.72 -32.49 10.76
C VAL A 458 -10.24 -31.61 9.60
N LEU A 459 -9.11 -31.97 8.97
CA LEU A 459 -8.53 -31.17 7.88
C LEU A 459 -9.49 -31.05 6.69
N TYR A 460 -10.08 -32.17 6.25
CA TYR A 460 -11.05 -32.20 5.15
C TYR A 460 -12.28 -31.33 5.43
N SER A 461 -12.80 -31.34 6.67
CA SER A 461 -14.00 -30.58 7.03
C SER A 461 -13.74 -29.08 6.99
N PHE A 462 -12.65 -28.63 7.62
CA PHE A 462 -12.26 -27.21 7.62
C PHE A 462 -11.98 -26.70 6.20
N GLN A 463 -11.23 -27.46 5.39
CA GLN A 463 -10.98 -27.13 3.99
C GLN A 463 -12.28 -27.06 3.16
N SER A 464 -13.18 -28.03 3.33
CA SER A 464 -14.47 -28.08 2.62
C SER A 464 -15.39 -26.91 2.99
N ASP A 465 -15.39 -26.48 4.25
CA ASP A 465 -16.14 -25.31 4.73
C ASP A 465 -15.38 -23.97 4.56
N LYS A 466 -14.23 -23.99 3.87
CA LYS A 466 -13.37 -22.82 3.56
C LYS A 466 -12.90 -22.07 4.81
N VAL A 467 -12.60 -22.82 5.88
CA VAL A 467 -12.09 -22.31 7.16
C VAL A 467 -10.57 -22.56 7.26
N THR A 468 -9.81 -21.52 7.63
CA THR A 468 -8.35 -21.61 7.75
C THR A 468 -7.94 -22.63 8.81
N ILE A 469 -7.18 -23.63 8.37
CA ILE A 469 -6.50 -24.63 9.20
C ILE A 469 -5.15 -24.95 8.55
N VAL A 470 -4.16 -25.36 9.33
CA VAL A 470 -2.86 -25.82 8.80
C VAL A 470 -2.59 -27.25 9.24
N ASP A 471 -1.94 -28.04 8.39
CA ASP A 471 -1.41 -29.34 8.80
C ASP A 471 -0.10 -29.19 9.60
N HIS A 472 0.41 -30.31 10.12
CA HIS A 472 1.54 -30.34 11.03
C HIS A 472 2.91 -30.43 10.33
N HIS A 473 2.97 -30.79 9.04
CA HIS A 473 4.19 -30.72 8.24
C HIS A 473 4.42 -29.28 7.76
N SER A 474 3.43 -28.68 7.07
CA SER A 474 3.56 -27.31 6.52
C SER A 474 3.89 -26.27 7.59
N VAL A 475 3.30 -26.37 8.79
CA VAL A 475 3.58 -25.43 9.89
C VAL A 475 4.94 -25.67 10.55
N THR A 476 5.48 -26.89 10.54
CA THR A 476 6.80 -27.18 11.12
C THR A 476 7.93 -26.82 10.15
N GLU A 477 7.74 -26.98 8.84
CA GLU A 477 8.62 -26.36 7.82
C GLU A 477 8.64 -24.83 7.96
N SER A 478 7.46 -24.22 8.14
CA SER A 478 7.32 -22.78 8.37
C SER A 478 8.04 -22.32 9.65
N PHE A 479 7.97 -23.12 10.72
CA PHE A 479 8.76 -22.89 11.93
C PHE A 479 10.28 -22.94 11.66
N MET A 480 10.77 -23.88 10.85
CA MET A 480 12.20 -23.95 10.53
C MET A 480 12.67 -22.71 9.75
N LYS A 481 11.85 -22.19 8.82
CA LYS A 481 12.09 -20.89 8.17
C LYS A 481 12.12 -19.73 9.17
N HIS A 482 11.31 -19.77 10.23
CA HIS A 482 11.36 -18.78 11.32
C HIS A 482 12.62 -18.91 12.17
N LEU A 483 13.01 -20.12 12.57
CA LEU A 483 14.22 -20.42 13.34
C LEU A 483 15.48 -19.89 12.64
N GLU A 484 15.63 -20.17 11.34
CA GLU A 484 16.76 -19.68 10.53
C GLU A 484 16.80 -18.14 10.49
N ASN A 485 15.65 -17.49 10.26
CA ASN A 485 15.56 -16.04 10.24
C ASN A 485 15.88 -15.40 11.59
N GLU A 486 15.45 -16.00 12.71
CA GLU A 486 15.75 -15.49 14.05
C GLU A 486 17.24 -15.67 14.42
N HIS A 487 17.89 -16.78 14.03
CA HIS A 487 19.35 -16.88 14.14
C HIS A 487 20.07 -15.85 13.25
N ARG A 488 19.59 -15.60 12.04
CA ARG A 488 20.17 -14.61 11.10
C ARG A 488 20.01 -13.16 11.58
N LEU A 489 18.92 -12.84 12.29
CA LEU A 489 18.57 -11.47 12.69
C LEU A 489 18.90 -11.13 14.15
N ARG A 490 18.85 -12.11 15.06
CA ARG A 490 19.06 -11.94 16.52
C ARG A 490 20.07 -12.92 17.12
N GLY A 491 20.57 -13.89 16.35
CA GLY A 491 21.55 -14.88 16.83
C GLY A 491 20.95 -16.01 17.69
N GLY A 492 19.62 -16.15 17.78
CA GLY A 492 18.98 -17.24 18.52
C GLY A 492 17.46 -17.25 18.39
N CYS A 493 16.81 -18.30 18.89
CA CYS A 493 15.36 -18.43 18.86
C CYS A 493 14.84 -19.27 20.05
N PRO A 494 13.99 -18.72 20.94
CA PRO A 494 13.44 -19.48 22.06
C PRO A 494 12.40 -20.50 21.56
N ALA A 495 12.52 -21.76 21.94
CA ALA A 495 11.62 -22.82 21.48
C ALA A 495 11.46 -23.96 22.51
N ASP A 496 10.21 -24.34 22.75
CA ASP A 496 9.82 -25.43 23.64
C ASP A 496 9.52 -26.69 22.80
N TRP A 497 10.46 -27.63 22.72
CA TRP A 497 10.38 -28.82 21.85
C TRP A 497 9.09 -29.63 22.05
N VAL A 498 8.57 -29.71 23.29
CA VAL A 498 7.31 -30.43 23.64
C VAL A 498 6.05 -29.78 23.04
N TRP A 499 6.15 -28.52 22.63
CA TRP A 499 5.07 -27.75 21.99
C TRP A 499 5.30 -27.49 20.50
N ILE A 500 6.56 -27.43 20.05
CA ILE A 500 6.90 -27.22 18.63
C ILE A 500 6.81 -28.53 17.83
N VAL A 501 7.14 -29.68 18.42
CA VAL A 501 6.97 -30.99 17.77
C VAL A 501 5.50 -31.45 17.87
N PRO A 502 4.86 -31.84 16.75
CA PRO A 502 3.46 -32.24 16.77
C PRO A 502 3.23 -33.61 17.44
N PRO A 503 2.07 -33.84 18.07
CA PRO A 503 1.77 -35.09 18.79
C PRO A 503 1.50 -36.29 17.87
N MET A 504 1.41 -36.08 16.56
CA MET A 504 1.31 -37.11 15.52
C MET A 504 2.47 -36.94 14.55
N SER A 505 3.03 -38.05 14.07
CA SER A 505 4.09 -38.08 13.03
C SER A 505 5.36 -37.27 13.35
N GLY A 506 5.61 -36.90 14.60
CA GLY A 506 6.71 -36.00 14.98
C GLY A 506 8.06 -36.35 14.36
N SER A 507 8.46 -37.63 14.39
CA SER A 507 9.75 -38.11 13.84
C SER A 507 9.87 -38.10 12.31
N ILE A 508 8.87 -37.59 11.58
CA ILE A 508 8.95 -37.29 10.14
C ILE A 508 8.63 -35.79 9.87
N THR A 509 8.94 -34.93 10.84
CA THR A 509 8.89 -33.46 10.71
C THR A 509 10.28 -32.87 11.01
N PRO A 510 10.71 -31.80 10.29
CA PRO A 510 12.09 -31.30 10.37
C PRO A 510 12.44 -30.69 11.74
N VAL A 511 11.43 -30.37 12.56
CA VAL A 511 11.58 -29.89 13.94
C VAL A 511 12.02 -30.97 14.93
N PHE A 512 11.76 -32.25 14.66
CA PHE A 512 12.04 -33.32 15.62
C PHE A 512 13.55 -33.55 15.80
N HIS A 513 14.31 -33.51 14.71
CA HIS A 513 15.76 -33.67 14.71
C HIS A 513 16.53 -32.38 15.05
N GLN A 514 15.83 -31.27 15.30
CA GLN A 514 16.42 -29.98 15.64
C GLN A 514 16.55 -29.82 17.16
N GLU A 515 17.77 -29.63 17.65
CA GLU A 515 17.99 -29.18 19.03
C GLU A 515 17.45 -27.75 19.21
N MET A 516 16.79 -27.51 20.36
CA MET A 516 16.09 -26.26 20.69
C MET A 516 16.41 -25.83 22.12
N LEU A 517 16.43 -24.52 22.37
CA LEU A 517 16.62 -23.96 23.70
C LEU A 517 15.34 -23.27 24.17
N ASN A 518 14.82 -23.71 25.32
CA ASN A 518 13.66 -23.10 25.95
C ASN A 518 14.13 -22.05 26.96
N TYR A 519 13.99 -20.77 26.60
CA TYR A 519 14.37 -19.62 27.42
C TYR A 519 13.40 -18.46 27.21
N HIS A 520 13.40 -17.49 28.13
CA HIS A 520 12.41 -16.41 28.19
C HIS A 520 13.01 -15.06 27.78
N LEU A 521 12.27 -14.27 26.99
CA LEU A 521 12.62 -12.92 26.55
C LEU A 521 11.44 -11.98 26.79
N SER A 522 11.69 -10.72 27.15
CA SER A 522 10.69 -9.64 27.15
C SER A 522 10.73 -8.90 25.80
N PRO A 523 9.59 -8.36 25.29
CA PRO A 523 8.21 -8.60 25.70
C PRO A 523 7.79 -10.08 25.63
N SER A 524 6.82 -10.51 26.43
CA SER A 524 6.46 -11.93 26.58
C SER A 524 4.95 -12.20 26.73
N PHE A 525 4.58 -13.49 26.61
CA PHE A 525 3.30 -14.02 27.10
C PHE A 525 3.56 -15.03 28.23
N GLU A 526 2.87 -14.87 29.35
CA GLU A 526 3.03 -15.74 30.53
C GLU A 526 1.66 -16.30 30.97
N TYR A 527 1.62 -17.54 31.44
CA TYR A 527 0.37 -18.15 31.93
C TYR A 527 0.00 -17.61 33.31
N GLN A 528 -1.27 -17.24 33.51
CA GLN A 528 -1.81 -16.86 34.82
C GLN A 528 -2.45 -18.06 35.53
N ALA A 529 -2.50 -18.02 36.86
CA ALA A 529 -3.35 -18.93 37.63
C ALA A 529 -4.84 -18.65 37.35
N ASP A 530 -5.66 -19.71 37.32
CA ASP A 530 -7.10 -19.60 37.11
C ASP A 530 -7.76 -18.72 38.20
N PRO A 531 -8.59 -17.73 37.83
CA PRO A 531 -8.99 -16.67 38.75
C PRO A 531 -9.90 -17.14 39.88
N TRP A 532 -10.65 -18.24 39.72
CA TRP A 532 -11.47 -18.80 40.80
C TRP A 532 -10.66 -19.38 41.97
N ASN A 533 -9.37 -19.68 41.77
CA ASN A 533 -8.49 -20.18 42.82
C ASN A 533 -7.94 -19.05 43.73
N THR A 534 -8.08 -17.77 43.33
CA THR A 534 -7.59 -16.61 44.09
C THR A 534 -8.65 -15.53 44.37
N TYR A 535 -9.78 -15.55 43.66
CA TYR A 535 -10.81 -14.52 43.80
C TYR A 535 -11.71 -14.73 45.04
N VAL A 536 -11.96 -13.64 45.78
CA VAL A 536 -12.89 -13.62 46.92
C VAL A 536 -14.15 -12.81 46.55
N TRP A 537 -15.30 -13.49 46.48
CA TRP A 537 -16.59 -12.89 46.15
C TRP A 537 -16.98 -11.77 47.12
N LYS A 538 -17.39 -10.62 46.58
CA LYS A 538 -17.76 -9.43 47.38
C LYS A 538 -19.21 -9.47 47.89
N GLY A 539 -19.84 -10.65 47.81
CA GLY A 539 -21.20 -10.94 48.25
C GLY A 539 -21.31 -11.42 49.71
N VAL A 540 -22.54 -11.46 50.23
CA VAL A 540 -22.81 -11.93 51.59
C VAL A 540 -22.37 -13.40 51.74
N ASN A 541 -21.62 -13.68 52.80
CA ASN A 541 -21.05 -14.99 53.13
C ASN A 541 -20.16 -15.62 52.03
N GLY A 542 -19.54 -14.81 51.16
CA GLY A 542 -18.54 -15.28 50.18
C GLY A 542 -19.10 -16.19 49.08
N THR A 543 -20.43 -16.25 48.92
CA THR A 543 -21.09 -17.07 47.89
C THR A 543 -21.40 -16.25 46.63
N PRO A 544 -21.46 -16.88 45.43
CA PRO A 544 -21.88 -16.20 44.20
C PRO A 544 -23.30 -15.62 44.34
N THR A 545 -23.42 -14.29 44.32
CA THR A 545 -24.75 -13.65 44.41
C THR A 545 -25.46 -13.74 43.05
N LYS A 546 -26.65 -14.38 43.03
CA LYS A 546 -27.50 -14.49 41.83
C LYS A 546 -27.94 -13.12 41.30
N LYS A 547 -27.10 -12.50 40.47
CA LYS A 547 -27.42 -11.30 39.69
C LYS A 547 -28.22 -11.69 38.44
N ARG A 548 -28.96 -10.74 37.88
CA ARG A 548 -29.94 -11.01 36.81
C ARG A 548 -29.25 -11.23 35.46
N THR A 549 -29.38 -12.43 34.90
CA THR A 549 -29.09 -12.74 33.49
C THR A 549 -29.77 -11.73 32.56
N ILE A 550 -29.00 -11.01 31.74
CA ILE A 550 -29.52 -9.99 30.82
C ILE A 550 -30.04 -10.67 29.55
N GLY A 551 -31.32 -11.04 29.55
CA GLY A 551 -31.93 -11.85 28.49
C GLY A 551 -31.77 -11.28 27.07
N PHE A 552 -31.66 -12.18 26.10
CA PHE A 552 -31.28 -11.95 24.70
C PHE A 552 -31.94 -10.74 24.00
N LYS A 553 -33.21 -10.40 24.28
CA LYS A 553 -33.86 -9.20 23.71
C LYS A 553 -33.32 -7.86 24.24
N LYS A 554 -32.77 -7.82 25.45
CA LYS A 554 -31.98 -6.68 25.93
C LYS A 554 -30.55 -6.74 25.41
N LEU A 555 -29.94 -7.92 25.35
CA LEU A 555 -28.58 -8.08 24.82
C LEU A 555 -28.51 -7.69 23.33
N ALA A 556 -29.42 -8.14 22.48
CA ALA A 556 -29.47 -7.75 21.06
C ALA A 556 -29.79 -6.26 20.85
N LYS A 557 -30.60 -5.63 21.73
CA LYS A 557 -30.77 -4.17 21.72
C LYS A 557 -29.52 -3.43 22.20
N ALA A 558 -28.81 -3.99 23.19
CA ALA A 558 -27.51 -3.48 23.63
C ALA A 558 -26.49 -3.62 22.49
N VAL A 559 -26.30 -4.79 21.89
CA VAL A 559 -25.43 -5.02 20.72
C VAL A 559 -25.79 -4.11 19.55
N LYS A 560 -27.07 -3.84 19.25
CA LYS A 560 -27.44 -2.91 18.16
C LYS A 560 -27.24 -1.43 18.51
N PHE A 561 -27.28 -1.07 19.79
CA PHE A 561 -26.98 0.29 20.29
C PHE A 561 -25.48 0.49 20.56
N SER A 562 -24.78 -0.59 20.88
CA SER A 562 -23.33 -0.69 21.10
C SER A 562 -22.58 -0.96 19.82
N ALA A 563 -23.17 -1.48 18.74
CA ALA A 563 -22.60 -1.34 17.40
C ALA A 563 -22.52 0.15 17.05
N LYS A 564 -23.64 0.87 17.19
CA LYS A 564 -23.71 2.32 16.98
C LYS A 564 -22.77 3.13 17.90
N LEU A 565 -22.59 2.73 19.16
CA LEU A 565 -21.62 3.34 20.08
C LEU A 565 -20.18 2.82 19.89
N MET A 566 -19.95 1.63 19.32
CA MET A 566 -18.63 1.13 18.96
C MET A 566 -18.14 1.74 17.65
N GLY A 567 -19.00 2.01 16.67
CA GLY A 567 -18.66 2.91 15.55
C GLY A 567 -18.27 4.32 16.01
N GLN A 568 -18.66 4.70 17.24
CA GLN A 568 -18.25 5.94 17.91
C GLN A 568 -17.05 5.78 18.87
N ALA A 569 -16.72 4.57 19.35
CA ALA A 569 -15.54 4.29 20.19
C ALA A 569 -14.31 3.86 19.38
N MET A 570 -14.53 3.09 18.31
CA MET A 570 -13.62 2.87 17.18
C MET A 570 -13.36 4.18 16.38
N ALA A 571 -13.81 5.33 16.89
CA ALA A 571 -13.48 6.65 16.36
C ALA A 571 -12.05 7.11 16.68
N LYS A 572 -11.22 6.32 17.39
CA LYS A 572 -9.81 6.12 16.97
C LYS A 572 -9.83 5.37 15.62
N ARG A 573 -10.35 6.03 14.58
CA ARG A 573 -10.54 5.43 13.26
C ARG A 573 -9.20 4.99 12.69
N VAL A 574 -9.20 3.93 11.88
CA VAL A 574 -8.00 3.51 11.13
C VAL A 574 -7.49 4.71 10.33
N LYS A 575 -6.20 5.03 10.49
CA LYS A 575 -5.56 6.13 9.78
C LYS A 575 -5.44 5.77 8.30
N ALA A 576 -5.85 6.69 7.42
CA ALA A 576 -5.71 6.56 5.98
C ALA A 576 -4.83 7.72 5.46
N THR A 577 -3.56 7.43 5.22
CA THR A 577 -2.55 8.41 4.84
C THR A 577 -2.52 8.52 3.32
N ILE A 578 -3.04 9.63 2.78
CA ILE A 578 -3.14 9.88 1.34
C ILE A 578 -1.96 10.76 0.90
N LEU A 579 -1.00 10.14 0.23
CA LEU A 579 0.18 10.82 -0.31
C LEU A 579 -0.09 11.29 -1.74
N TYR A 580 0.36 12.50 -2.08
CA TYR A 580 0.26 13.00 -3.45
C TYR A 580 1.56 13.65 -3.95
N ALA A 581 1.76 13.57 -5.26
CA ALA A 581 2.72 14.41 -5.96
C ALA A 581 2.14 14.93 -7.29
N THR A 582 2.44 16.19 -7.62
CA THR A 582 1.73 16.95 -8.66
C THR A 582 2.58 18.11 -9.19
N GLU A 583 2.48 18.38 -10.49
CA GLU A 583 3.06 19.60 -11.10
C GLU A 583 2.00 20.70 -11.33
N THR A 584 0.79 20.30 -11.74
CA THR A 584 -0.30 21.22 -12.15
C THR A 584 -1.51 21.22 -11.20
N GLY A 585 -1.35 20.69 -10.00
CA GLY A 585 -2.40 20.59 -8.97
C GLY A 585 -3.43 19.46 -9.13
N LYS A 586 -3.56 18.81 -10.29
CA LYS A 586 -4.56 17.75 -10.54
C LYS A 586 -4.54 16.62 -9.49
N SER A 587 -3.36 16.05 -9.21
CA SER A 587 -3.23 14.93 -8.27
C SER A 587 -3.58 15.34 -6.83
N HIS A 588 -3.30 16.59 -6.45
CA HIS A 588 -3.72 17.16 -5.16
C HIS A 588 -5.25 17.25 -5.07
N ALA A 589 -5.91 17.74 -6.12
CA ALA A 589 -7.38 17.82 -6.15
C ALA A 589 -8.02 16.43 -5.98
N TYR A 590 -7.53 15.43 -6.71
CA TYR A 590 -7.97 14.04 -6.59
C TYR A 590 -7.68 13.45 -5.20
N ALA A 591 -6.50 13.70 -4.62
CA ALA A 591 -6.20 13.30 -3.24
C ALA A 591 -7.14 13.93 -2.20
N LYS A 592 -7.54 15.21 -2.38
CA LYS A 592 -8.52 15.87 -1.52
C LYS A 592 -9.91 15.26 -1.69
N THR A 593 -10.39 15.01 -2.91
CA THR A 593 -11.67 14.31 -3.14
C THR A 593 -11.65 12.91 -2.53
N LEU A 594 -10.56 12.16 -2.69
CA LEU A 594 -10.38 10.83 -2.08
C LEU A 594 -10.47 10.89 -0.54
N CYS A 595 -9.89 11.92 0.07
CA CYS A 595 -9.96 12.16 1.51
C CYS A 595 -11.39 12.33 2.01
N GLU A 596 -12.22 13.12 1.32
CA GLU A 596 -13.62 13.33 1.75
C GLU A 596 -14.45 12.03 1.68
N ILE A 597 -14.14 11.11 0.74
CA ILE A 597 -14.74 9.77 0.70
C ILE A 597 -14.25 8.94 1.89
N PHE A 598 -12.93 8.87 2.09
CA PHE A 598 -12.35 8.04 3.15
C PHE A 598 -12.73 8.54 4.55
N LYS A 599 -12.99 9.84 4.75
CA LYS A 599 -13.55 10.41 5.99
C LYS A 599 -14.94 9.86 6.39
N HIS A 600 -15.65 9.12 5.54
CA HIS A 600 -16.87 8.41 5.99
C HIS A 600 -16.55 7.21 6.89
N ALA A 601 -15.35 6.63 6.82
CA ALA A 601 -14.97 5.42 7.57
C ALA A 601 -13.61 5.49 8.30
N PHE A 602 -12.68 6.36 7.86
CA PHE A 602 -11.28 6.41 8.29
C PHE A 602 -10.90 7.77 8.92
N ASP A 603 -9.74 7.85 9.59
CA ASP A 603 -9.04 9.11 9.90
C ASP A 603 -8.15 9.46 8.70
N ALA A 604 -8.78 10.02 7.67
CA ALA A 604 -8.15 10.29 6.38
C ALA A 604 -7.45 11.66 6.34
N LYS A 605 -6.21 11.68 5.85
CA LYS A 605 -5.36 12.89 5.77
C LYS A 605 -4.62 12.93 4.44
N VAL A 606 -4.36 14.14 3.93
CA VAL A 606 -3.66 14.36 2.64
C VAL A 606 -2.37 15.12 2.88
N ILE A 607 -1.24 14.54 2.45
CA ILE A 607 0.12 15.03 2.71
C ILE A 607 0.93 15.00 1.39
N GLY A 608 1.79 16.00 1.17
CA GLY A 608 2.74 15.96 0.04
C GLY A 608 3.81 14.89 0.25
N MET A 609 4.29 14.27 -0.83
CA MET A 609 5.41 13.30 -0.76
C MET A 609 6.72 13.92 -0.24
N ASP A 610 6.86 15.23 -0.37
CA ASP A 610 7.94 16.07 0.12
C ASP A 610 7.84 16.37 1.63
N ASP A 611 6.61 16.65 2.10
CA ASP A 611 6.25 16.91 3.52
C ASP A 611 6.28 15.65 4.42
N TYR A 612 6.21 14.45 3.83
CA TYR A 612 6.04 13.20 4.59
C TYR A 612 7.38 12.62 5.12
N ASP A 613 7.45 12.36 6.43
CA ASP A 613 8.55 11.58 7.03
C ASP A 613 8.32 10.07 6.77
N ILE A 614 9.06 9.55 5.79
CA ILE A 614 9.00 8.16 5.34
C ILE A 614 9.32 7.12 6.42
N VAL A 615 9.90 7.50 7.57
CA VAL A 615 10.06 6.59 8.73
C VAL A 615 8.70 6.16 9.31
N HIS A 616 7.62 6.89 9.05
CA HIS A 616 6.28 6.47 9.41
C HIS A 616 5.73 5.34 8.53
N LEU A 617 6.27 5.10 7.32
CA LEU A 617 5.70 4.20 6.32
C LEU A 617 5.62 2.73 6.79
N GLU A 618 6.61 2.26 7.55
CA GLU A 618 6.65 0.91 8.16
C GLU A 618 5.55 0.70 9.24
N HIS A 619 4.93 1.80 9.69
CA HIS A 619 3.96 1.89 10.77
C HIS A 619 2.55 2.35 10.29
N GLU A 620 2.39 2.71 9.01
CA GLU A 620 1.08 3.05 8.45
C GLU A 620 0.22 1.80 8.28
N ALA A 621 -1.06 1.88 8.66
CA ALA A 621 -2.01 0.81 8.39
C ALA A 621 -2.49 0.85 6.93
N LEU A 622 -2.77 2.05 6.40
CA LEU A 622 -3.32 2.28 5.07
C LEU A 622 -2.68 3.51 4.42
N VAL A 623 -2.02 3.31 3.29
CA VAL A 623 -1.46 4.36 2.43
C VAL A 623 -2.15 4.37 1.07
N LEU A 624 -2.63 5.53 0.64
CA LEU A 624 -3.18 5.72 -0.71
C LEU A 624 -2.32 6.72 -1.46
N VAL A 625 -1.95 6.41 -2.70
CA VAL A 625 -1.09 7.29 -3.51
C VAL A 625 -1.87 7.84 -4.68
N VAL A 626 -1.85 9.16 -4.87
CA VAL A 626 -2.43 9.82 -6.04
C VAL A 626 -1.38 10.72 -6.67
N THR A 627 -0.78 10.30 -7.78
CA THR A 627 0.42 10.96 -8.33
C THR A 627 0.40 11.12 -9.84
N SER A 628 0.96 12.21 -10.33
CA SER A 628 1.20 12.42 -11.77
C SER A 628 2.58 11.93 -12.18
N THR A 629 2.80 11.70 -13.48
CA THR A 629 4.15 11.54 -14.06
C THR A 629 4.50 12.79 -14.88
N PHE A 630 5.77 13.20 -14.91
CA PHE A 630 6.24 14.38 -15.62
C PHE A 630 7.51 14.09 -16.45
N GLY A 631 8.10 15.12 -17.07
CA GLY A 631 9.35 15.00 -17.83
C GLY A 631 9.27 13.93 -18.93
N ASN A 632 10.17 12.95 -18.88
CA ASN A 632 10.17 11.77 -19.75
C ASN A 632 9.99 10.49 -18.91
N GLY A 633 8.91 10.41 -18.12
CA GLY A 633 8.61 9.31 -17.20
C GLY A 633 9.10 9.56 -15.77
N ASP A 634 9.49 10.79 -15.46
CA ASP A 634 10.12 11.19 -14.21
C ASP A 634 9.05 11.53 -13.13
N PRO A 635 9.43 11.53 -11.83
CA PRO A 635 8.57 12.04 -10.77
C PRO A 635 8.20 13.52 -10.97
N PRO A 636 7.06 13.99 -10.43
CA PRO A 636 6.86 15.41 -10.13
C PRO A 636 7.93 15.89 -9.15
N GLU A 637 8.31 17.17 -9.20
CA GLU A 637 9.32 17.78 -8.32
C GLU A 637 9.11 17.44 -6.83
N ASN A 638 7.87 17.53 -6.36
CA ASN A 638 7.51 17.23 -4.96
C ASN A 638 7.42 15.72 -4.62
N GLY A 639 7.65 14.83 -5.59
CA GLY A 639 7.71 13.37 -5.44
C GLY A 639 9.11 12.76 -5.58
N GLU A 640 10.09 13.48 -6.14
CA GLU A 640 11.45 12.98 -6.43
C GLU A 640 12.14 12.35 -5.20
N LYS A 641 12.10 13.06 -4.07
CA LYS A 641 12.67 12.64 -2.78
C LYS A 641 12.07 11.33 -2.28
N PHE A 642 10.74 11.18 -2.34
CA PHE A 642 10.03 9.99 -1.86
C PHE A 642 10.34 8.76 -2.73
N GLY A 643 10.28 8.91 -4.06
CA GLY A 643 10.64 7.84 -4.99
C GLY A 643 12.11 7.39 -4.85
N SER A 644 13.02 8.34 -4.63
CA SER A 644 14.45 8.06 -4.42
C SER A 644 14.69 7.22 -3.16
N ILE A 645 14.03 7.53 -2.04
CA ILE A 645 14.22 6.79 -0.78
C ILE A 645 13.60 5.38 -0.88
N LEU A 646 12.47 5.19 -1.55
CA LEU A 646 11.92 3.85 -1.80
C LEU A 646 12.87 2.99 -2.65
N MET A 647 13.49 3.57 -3.69
CA MET A 647 14.55 2.90 -4.46
C MET A 647 15.77 2.53 -3.59
N GLU A 648 16.17 3.39 -2.65
CA GLU A 648 17.22 3.07 -1.67
C GLU A 648 16.83 1.93 -0.73
N MET A 649 15.63 1.97 -0.13
CA MET A 649 15.13 0.93 0.77
C MET A 649 15.16 -0.43 0.09
N ARG A 650 14.73 -0.49 -1.17
CA ARG A 650 14.75 -1.69 -2.02
C ARG A 650 16.17 -2.15 -2.34
N ASN A 651 17.06 -1.25 -2.76
CA ASN A 651 18.43 -1.58 -3.17
C ASN A 651 19.38 -1.94 -2.00
N ARG A 652 18.94 -1.79 -0.75
CA ARG A 652 19.60 -2.31 0.45
C ARG A 652 19.33 -3.81 0.67
N ASN A 653 18.25 -4.35 0.09
CA ASN A 653 17.82 -5.74 0.26
C ASN A 653 18.21 -6.65 -0.93
N SER A 654 18.60 -6.07 -2.07
CA SER A 654 18.99 -6.79 -3.30
C SER A 654 20.50 -7.05 -3.40
N ASN A 655 20.88 -8.16 -4.05
CA ASN A 655 22.28 -8.45 -4.38
C ASN A 655 22.88 -7.39 -5.32
N SER A 656 24.22 -7.30 -5.39
CA SER A 656 24.91 -6.23 -6.12
C SER A 656 24.63 -6.18 -7.62
N GLU A 657 24.28 -7.31 -8.22
CA GLU A 657 24.02 -7.44 -9.67
C GLU A 657 22.60 -7.00 -10.08
N GLU A 658 21.66 -6.84 -9.13
CA GLU A 658 20.24 -6.53 -9.41
C GLU A 658 19.90 -5.03 -9.35
N ARG A 659 20.91 -4.17 -9.19
CA ARG A 659 20.77 -2.72 -8.99
C ARG A 659 20.46 -1.96 -10.28
N LYS A 660 19.30 -2.24 -10.88
CA LYS A 660 18.74 -1.48 -12.01
C LYS A 660 18.30 -0.08 -11.54
N SER A 661 18.59 0.95 -12.35
CA SER A 661 18.20 2.34 -12.08
C SER A 661 16.69 2.56 -12.21
N TYR A 662 16.20 3.73 -11.78
CA TYR A 662 14.81 4.14 -12.01
C TYR A 662 14.47 4.12 -13.52
N LYS A 663 15.31 4.73 -14.37
CA LYS A 663 15.03 4.82 -15.82
C LYS A 663 15.10 3.47 -16.52
N ILE A 664 16.03 2.58 -16.15
CA ILE A 664 16.09 1.21 -16.71
C ILE A 664 14.83 0.40 -16.35
N ARG A 665 14.30 0.58 -15.13
CA ARG A 665 13.09 -0.14 -14.69
C ARG A 665 11.81 0.42 -15.33
N PHE A 666 11.60 1.72 -15.20
CA PHE A 666 10.28 2.35 -15.41
C PHE A 666 10.21 3.23 -16.68
N ASN A 667 11.36 3.59 -17.27
CA ASN A 667 11.45 4.45 -18.47
C ASN A 667 12.19 3.74 -19.63
N SER A 668 12.18 2.40 -19.65
CA SER A 668 12.74 1.59 -20.73
C SER A 668 11.66 1.19 -21.73
N VAL A 669 12.02 1.12 -23.02
CA VAL A 669 11.09 0.70 -24.09
C VAL A 669 10.81 -0.81 -24.04
N SER A 670 11.73 -1.61 -23.48
CA SER A 670 11.57 -3.06 -23.34
C SER A 670 10.81 -3.51 -22.08
N SER A 671 10.66 -2.67 -21.05
CA SER A 671 9.98 -3.10 -19.81
C SER A 671 8.47 -3.20 -19.95
N TYR A 672 7.88 -2.77 -21.08
CA TYR A 672 6.47 -3.01 -21.42
C TYR A 672 6.10 -4.50 -21.48
N SER A 673 7.05 -5.38 -21.85
CA SER A 673 6.85 -6.84 -21.89
C SER A 673 7.38 -7.59 -20.65
N ASP A 674 8.27 -6.96 -19.87
CA ASP A 674 8.89 -7.59 -18.69
C ASP A 674 8.17 -7.26 -17.38
N ALA A 675 7.64 -6.04 -17.21
CA ALA A 675 6.82 -5.69 -16.05
C ALA A 675 5.52 -6.52 -15.98
N GLY A 676 5.00 -6.94 -17.13
CA GLY A 676 3.87 -7.86 -17.23
C GLY A 676 4.17 -9.30 -16.77
N LYS A 677 5.45 -9.69 -16.63
CA LYS A 677 5.84 -11.06 -16.23
C LYS A 677 6.07 -11.24 -14.73
N SER A 678 6.40 -10.16 -14.00
CA SER A 678 6.31 -10.14 -12.53
C SER A 678 4.88 -9.91 -12.03
N SER A 679 4.02 -9.34 -12.87
CA SER A 679 2.59 -9.17 -12.62
C SER A 679 1.81 -10.45 -12.92
N SER A 680 1.79 -11.39 -11.98
CA SER A 680 0.81 -12.48 -11.98
C SER A 680 -0.60 -11.89 -11.95
N ASP A 681 -1.31 -11.87 -13.09
CA ASP A 681 -2.52 -11.04 -13.27
C ASP A 681 -3.78 -11.55 -12.54
N GLU A 682 -3.71 -12.73 -11.91
CA GLU A 682 -4.74 -13.18 -10.98
C GLU A 682 -4.60 -12.48 -9.61
N LEU A 683 -5.73 -12.04 -9.06
CA LEU A 683 -5.87 -11.76 -7.61
C LEU A 683 -5.97 -13.08 -6.80
N GLY A 684 -5.19 -14.08 -7.20
CA GLY A 684 -5.19 -15.43 -6.63
C GLY A 684 -4.62 -15.45 -5.21
N SER A 685 -4.95 -16.50 -4.47
CA SER A 685 -4.45 -16.72 -3.12
C SER A 685 -2.97 -17.11 -3.13
N LYS A 686 -2.08 -16.12 -3.34
CA LYS A 686 -0.67 -16.25 -2.91
C LYS A 686 -0.67 -16.60 -1.43
N ASP A 687 0.01 -17.67 -1.06
CA ASP A 687 -0.01 -18.16 0.30
C ASP A 687 0.38 -17.05 1.28
N ASN A 688 -0.44 -16.87 2.33
CA ASN A 688 -0.27 -15.81 3.32
C ASN A 688 1.02 -15.93 4.15
N LEU A 689 1.90 -16.87 3.81
CA LEU A 689 3.08 -17.26 4.55
C LEU A 689 4.31 -16.38 4.25
N GLU A 690 4.40 -15.76 3.07
CA GLU A 690 5.72 -15.35 2.52
C GLU A 690 6.10 -13.85 2.57
N SER A 691 5.17 -12.90 2.73
CA SER A 691 5.58 -11.47 2.81
C SER A 691 6.27 -11.13 4.14
N THR A 692 7.59 -10.96 4.08
CA THR A 692 8.46 -10.55 5.21
C THR A 692 9.23 -9.24 4.93
N GLY A 693 8.73 -8.39 4.03
CA GLY A 693 9.36 -7.12 3.69
C GLY A 693 9.18 -6.02 4.76
N PRO A 694 9.95 -4.91 4.71
CA PRO A 694 9.85 -3.81 5.69
C PRO A 694 8.44 -3.21 5.84
N LEU A 695 7.65 -3.23 4.77
CA LEU A 695 6.28 -2.68 4.72
C LEU A 695 5.19 -3.74 4.91
N ALA A 696 5.49 -4.95 5.42
CA ALA A 696 4.53 -6.04 5.61
C ALA A 696 3.32 -5.74 6.52
N ASN A 697 3.31 -4.59 7.21
CA ASN A 697 2.17 -4.08 7.96
C ASN A 697 1.19 -3.23 7.13
N MET A 698 1.67 -2.66 6.02
CA MET A 698 1.05 -1.55 5.30
C MET A 698 0.15 -2.06 4.17
N ARG A 699 -1.11 -1.62 4.17
CA ARG A 699 -2.04 -1.82 3.04
C ARG A 699 -1.97 -0.63 2.09
N PHE A 700 -1.98 -0.86 0.78
CA PHE A 700 -1.91 0.25 -0.19
C PHE A 700 -2.71 0.08 -1.48
N SER A 701 -2.88 1.19 -2.21
CA SER A 701 -3.24 1.22 -3.64
C SER A 701 -2.82 2.57 -4.24
N VAL A 702 -2.60 2.59 -5.56
CA VAL A 702 -2.07 3.75 -6.30
C VAL A 702 -3.02 4.18 -7.42
N PHE A 703 -3.13 5.49 -7.65
CA PHE A 703 -3.74 6.09 -8.84
C PHE A 703 -2.73 7.00 -9.56
N GLY A 704 -2.47 6.68 -10.83
CA GLY A 704 -1.56 7.42 -11.71
C GLY A 704 -2.29 8.37 -12.67
N LEU A 705 -1.84 9.62 -12.71
CA LEU A 705 -2.22 10.58 -13.75
C LEU A 705 -1.10 10.66 -14.79
N GLY A 706 -1.46 10.59 -16.07
CA GLY A 706 -0.51 10.69 -17.17
C GLY A 706 -1.20 11.06 -18.49
N SER A 707 -0.47 10.94 -19.59
CA SER A 707 -1.03 11.08 -20.94
C SER A 707 -0.40 10.05 -21.88
N ARG A 708 -1.21 9.35 -22.68
CA ARG A 708 -0.70 8.37 -23.67
C ARG A 708 0.08 9.01 -24.83
N ALA A 709 0.17 10.33 -24.88
CA ALA A 709 1.10 11.05 -25.77
C ALA A 709 2.58 10.90 -25.37
N TYR A 710 2.88 10.48 -24.13
CA TYR A 710 4.24 10.29 -23.63
C TYR A 710 4.60 8.80 -23.63
N PRO A 711 5.84 8.40 -24.01
CA PRO A 711 6.23 6.99 -24.07
C PRO A 711 6.09 6.22 -22.75
N HIS A 712 6.25 6.94 -21.63
CA HIS A 712 6.34 6.39 -20.28
C HIS A 712 5.09 6.71 -19.46
N PHE A 713 3.94 6.26 -19.98
CA PHE A 713 2.61 6.49 -19.41
C PHE A 713 2.53 6.05 -17.94
N CYS A 714 2.16 6.98 -17.06
CA CYS A 714 2.02 6.76 -15.61
C CYS A 714 3.26 6.16 -14.91
N ALA A 715 4.46 6.28 -15.49
CA ALA A 715 5.66 5.58 -15.04
C ALA A 715 6.01 5.81 -13.55
N PHE A 716 5.84 7.03 -13.02
CA PHE A 716 6.12 7.27 -11.61
C PHE A 716 5.10 6.59 -10.68
N ALA A 717 3.82 6.55 -11.06
CA ALA A 717 2.81 5.81 -10.31
C ALA A 717 3.08 4.30 -10.35
N ARG A 718 3.46 3.76 -11.52
CA ARG A 718 3.89 2.36 -11.67
C ARG A 718 5.12 2.03 -10.84
N ALA A 719 6.07 2.96 -10.74
CA ALA A 719 7.26 2.84 -9.90
C ALA A 719 6.90 2.76 -8.41
N ILE A 720 6.02 3.65 -7.91
CA ILE A 720 5.57 3.62 -6.52
C ILE A 720 4.78 2.33 -6.22
N ASP A 721 3.83 1.94 -7.09
CA ASP A 721 3.06 0.69 -6.90
C ASP A 721 3.96 -0.55 -6.85
N THR A 722 4.95 -0.63 -7.74
CA THR A 722 5.95 -1.72 -7.76
C THR A 722 6.83 -1.71 -6.50
N LEU A 723 7.32 -0.54 -6.07
CA LEU A 723 8.26 -0.44 -4.95
C LEU A 723 7.60 -0.72 -3.60
N LEU A 724 6.33 -0.35 -3.41
CA LEU A 724 5.59 -0.68 -2.19
C LEU A 724 5.32 -2.20 -2.07
N ASP A 725 5.06 -2.86 -3.21
CA ASP A 725 4.89 -4.32 -3.33
C ASP A 725 6.23 -5.07 -3.09
N GLU A 726 7.33 -4.63 -3.73
CA GLU A 726 8.68 -5.18 -3.51
C GLU A 726 9.19 -5.00 -2.08
N LEU A 727 8.71 -3.99 -1.35
CA LEU A 727 9.00 -3.76 0.07
C LEU A 727 8.04 -4.53 1.01
N GLY A 728 7.14 -5.36 0.46
CA GLY A 728 6.28 -6.28 1.20
C GLY A 728 4.91 -5.73 1.59
N GLY A 729 4.55 -4.51 1.18
CA GLY A 729 3.23 -3.93 1.39
C GLY A 729 2.15 -4.71 0.62
N GLU A 730 0.92 -4.74 1.14
CA GLU A 730 -0.16 -5.52 0.54
C GLU A 730 -1.11 -4.63 -0.28
N ARG A 731 -1.08 -4.81 -1.61
CA ARG A 731 -1.92 -4.06 -2.56
C ARG A 731 -3.40 -4.49 -2.45
N MET A 732 -4.26 -3.62 -1.94
CA MET A 732 -5.70 -3.90 -1.76
C MET A 732 -6.52 -3.89 -3.05
N GLN A 733 -6.06 -3.13 -4.05
CA GLN A 733 -6.77 -2.84 -5.29
C GLN A 733 -5.75 -2.53 -6.38
N LYS A 734 -5.90 -3.14 -7.57
CA LYS A 734 -5.03 -2.91 -8.74
C LYS A 734 -4.93 -1.41 -9.04
N MET A 735 -3.72 -0.94 -9.35
CA MET A 735 -3.42 0.46 -9.65
C MET A 735 -4.36 1.00 -10.74
N GLY A 736 -4.92 2.20 -10.52
CA GLY A 736 -5.70 2.92 -11.52
C GLY A 736 -4.84 3.87 -12.34
N GLU A 737 -5.23 4.11 -13.59
CA GLU A 737 -4.56 5.04 -14.51
C GLU A 737 -5.58 5.97 -15.17
N GLY A 738 -5.29 7.27 -15.20
CA GLY A 738 -6.12 8.29 -15.84
C GLY A 738 -5.37 9.04 -16.94
N ASP A 739 -5.76 8.81 -18.20
CA ASP A 739 -5.19 9.46 -19.39
C ASP A 739 -5.81 10.85 -19.62
N GLU A 740 -4.99 11.89 -19.59
CA GLU A 740 -5.39 13.28 -19.86
C GLU A 740 -6.07 13.47 -21.24
N LEU A 741 -5.79 12.58 -22.20
CA LEU A 741 -6.41 12.61 -23.52
C LEU A 741 -7.86 12.10 -23.52
N CYS A 742 -8.21 11.19 -22.60
CA CYS A 742 -9.53 10.55 -22.56
C CYS A 742 -9.82 9.94 -21.16
N GLY A 743 -10.93 10.32 -20.53
CA GLY A 743 -11.49 9.59 -19.40
C GLY A 743 -10.79 9.73 -18.04
N GLN A 744 -9.74 10.56 -17.87
CA GLN A 744 -8.98 10.76 -16.61
C GLN A 744 -9.86 10.84 -15.35
N GLU A 745 -10.98 11.58 -15.42
CA GLU A 745 -11.95 11.76 -14.34
C GLU A 745 -12.82 10.51 -14.09
N GLU A 746 -13.30 9.84 -15.14
CA GLU A 746 -14.08 8.59 -15.07
C GLU A 746 -13.22 7.47 -14.43
N SER A 747 -11.96 7.35 -14.88
CA SER A 747 -10.97 6.41 -14.30
C SER A 747 -10.73 6.68 -12.83
N PHE A 748 -10.54 7.94 -12.43
CA PHE A 748 -10.34 8.30 -11.02
C PHE A 748 -11.58 7.97 -10.18
N ARG A 749 -12.78 8.38 -10.62
CA ARG A 749 -14.04 8.08 -9.91
C ARG A 749 -14.26 6.59 -9.76
N THR A 750 -13.98 5.81 -10.81
CA THR A 750 -14.15 4.35 -10.81
C THR A 750 -13.17 3.66 -9.87
N TRP A 751 -11.89 4.05 -9.89
CA TRP A 751 -10.89 3.54 -8.95
C TRP A 751 -11.21 3.94 -7.50
N ALA A 752 -11.62 5.20 -7.26
CA ALA A 752 -11.94 5.72 -5.93
C ALA A 752 -13.09 4.96 -5.25
N LYS A 753 -14.17 4.61 -6.00
CA LYS A 753 -15.26 3.76 -5.50
C LYS A 753 -14.75 2.36 -5.15
N LYS A 754 -13.97 1.73 -6.03
CA LYS A 754 -13.42 0.37 -5.84
C LYS A 754 -12.47 0.30 -4.64
N VAL A 755 -11.51 1.22 -4.53
CA VAL A 755 -10.53 1.24 -3.42
C VAL A 755 -11.17 1.59 -2.07
N PHE A 756 -12.19 2.46 -2.03
CA PHE A 756 -12.94 2.72 -0.79
C PHE A 756 -13.69 1.49 -0.31
N LYS A 757 -14.38 0.77 -1.22
CA LYS A 757 -15.05 -0.50 -0.89
C LYS A 757 -14.04 -1.56 -0.41
N ALA A 758 -12.96 -1.76 -1.15
CA ALA A 758 -11.89 -2.70 -0.78
C ALA A 758 -11.31 -2.39 0.61
N ALA A 759 -11.00 -1.12 0.90
CA ALA A 759 -10.52 -0.70 2.22
C ALA A 759 -11.56 -0.96 3.33
N CYS A 760 -12.83 -0.64 3.10
CA CYS A 760 -13.90 -0.87 4.08
C CYS A 760 -14.09 -2.36 4.42
N ASP A 761 -13.88 -3.26 3.46
CA ASP A 761 -13.96 -4.71 3.67
C ASP A 761 -12.68 -5.28 4.31
N VAL A 762 -11.49 -4.81 3.88
CA VAL A 762 -10.19 -5.15 4.46
C VAL A 762 -10.13 -4.78 5.94
N PHE A 763 -10.50 -3.54 6.29
CA PHE A 763 -10.48 -3.04 7.68
C PHE A 763 -11.79 -3.33 8.45
N CYS A 764 -12.77 -3.97 7.81
CA CYS A 764 -14.06 -4.38 8.40
C CYS A 764 -14.88 -3.22 9.01
N VAL A 765 -14.75 -2.01 8.45
CA VAL A 765 -15.44 -0.79 8.91
C VAL A 765 -16.76 -0.49 8.18
N GLY A 766 -17.18 -1.36 7.25
CA GLY A 766 -18.27 -1.07 6.30
C GLY A 766 -19.71 -1.09 6.83
N ASP A 767 -20.02 -1.79 7.93
CA ASP A 767 -21.43 -2.10 8.29
C ASP A 767 -22.27 -0.89 8.75
N ASP A 768 -21.64 0.16 9.28
CA ASP A 768 -22.28 1.43 9.67
C ASP A 768 -22.12 2.54 8.61
N VAL A 769 -21.44 2.25 7.49
CA VAL A 769 -21.06 3.23 6.47
C VAL A 769 -22.03 3.19 5.30
N ASN A 770 -22.76 4.29 5.06
CA ASN A 770 -23.56 4.42 3.86
C ASN A 770 -22.64 4.65 2.64
N ILE A 771 -22.42 3.58 1.87
CA ILE A 771 -21.57 3.54 0.68
C ILE A 771 -22.13 4.45 -0.44
N GLU A 772 -23.45 4.58 -0.57
CA GLU A 772 -24.08 5.49 -1.53
C GLU A 772 -23.72 6.94 -1.20
N LYS A 773 -23.90 7.37 0.05
CA LYS A 773 -23.52 8.72 0.51
C LYS A 773 -22.02 9.00 0.40
N ALA A 774 -21.17 8.00 0.59
CA ALA A 774 -19.74 8.11 0.35
C ALA A 774 -19.41 8.24 -1.15
N ASN A 775 -20.12 7.52 -2.01
CA ASN A 775 -20.03 7.64 -3.46
C ASN A 775 -20.59 8.98 -3.98
N ASP A 776 -21.66 9.51 -3.40
CA ASP A 776 -22.20 10.84 -3.69
C ASP A 776 -21.16 11.92 -3.38
N SER A 777 -20.27 11.68 -2.41
CA SER A 777 -19.17 12.61 -2.08
C SER A 777 -18.09 12.71 -3.19
N LEU A 778 -18.06 11.81 -4.18
CA LEU A 778 -17.27 12.02 -5.41
C LEU A 778 -17.84 13.13 -6.29
N ILE A 779 -19.14 13.43 -6.13
CA ILE A 779 -19.95 14.24 -7.04
C ILE A 779 -20.35 15.56 -6.35
N SER A 780 -20.69 15.52 -5.06
CA SER A 780 -21.05 16.69 -4.24
C SER A 780 -20.47 16.60 -2.83
N ASN A 781 -19.13 16.59 -2.70
CA ASN A 781 -18.45 16.74 -1.41
C ASN A 781 -18.67 18.14 -0.78
N ASP A 782 -18.18 18.31 0.44
CA ASP A 782 -18.25 19.57 1.20
C ASP A 782 -17.58 20.78 0.55
N ARG A 783 -16.75 20.62 -0.49
CA ARG A 783 -16.14 21.73 -1.26
C ARG A 783 -16.87 22.03 -2.57
N SER A 784 -17.90 21.25 -2.92
CA SER A 784 -18.84 21.62 -4.00
C SER A 784 -19.52 22.95 -3.67
N TRP A 785 -19.67 23.82 -4.67
CA TRP A 785 -20.24 25.14 -4.45
C TRP A 785 -21.73 25.07 -4.10
N LYS A 786 -22.13 25.90 -3.13
CA LYS A 786 -23.54 26.21 -2.80
C LYS A 786 -23.66 27.69 -2.47
N ARG A 787 -24.79 28.30 -2.83
CA ARG A 787 -25.05 29.76 -2.77
C ARG A 787 -25.08 30.32 -1.34
N ASP A 788 -25.31 29.46 -0.35
CA ASP A 788 -25.32 29.73 1.08
C ASP A 788 -23.99 29.42 1.79
N LYS A 789 -23.10 28.63 1.16
CA LYS A 789 -21.85 28.14 1.75
C LYS A 789 -20.63 29.04 1.46
N PHE A 790 -20.70 29.89 0.45
CA PHE A 790 -19.63 30.82 0.07
C PHE A 790 -20.15 32.26 -0.02
N ARG A 791 -19.39 33.22 0.48
CA ARG A 791 -19.69 34.66 0.36
C ARG A 791 -18.46 35.46 -0.05
N LEU A 792 -18.70 36.65 -0.59
CA LEU A 792 -17.67 37.66 -0.77
C LEU A 792 -17.76 38.67 0.39
N THR A 793 -16.62 38.98 0.99
CA THR A 793 -16.45 40.10 1.93
C THR A 793 -15.45 41.09 1.35
N TYR A 794 -15.48 42.34 1.83
CA TYR A 794 -14.60 43.40 1.36
C TYR A 794 -13.39 43.54 2.29
N GLU A 795 -12.21 43.64 1.69
CA GLU A 795 -10.95 43.93 2.39
C GLU A 795 -10.44 45.32 2.00
N ALA A 796 -9.57 45.91 2.82
CA ALA A 796 -8.97 47.22 2.55
C ALA A 796 -7.69 47.14 1.71
N GLU A 797 -6.99 46.00 1.75
CA GLU A 797 -5.66 45.80 1.18
C GLU A 797 -5.59 44.48 0.40
N ALA A 798 -4.73 44.45 -0.61
CA ALA A 798 -4.38 43.27 -1.40
C ALA A 798 -2.85 43.15 -1.48
N PRO A 799 -2.27 41.94 -1.39
CA PRO A 799 -0.83 41.75 -1.55
C PRO A 799 -0.36 42.04 -2.98
N ASP A 800 0.95 42.26 -3.16
CA ASP A 800 1.53 42.37 -4.51
C ASP A 800 1.32 41.07 -5.31
N LEU A 801 1.33 41.18 -6.64
CA LEU A 801 1.20 40.06 -7.56
C LEU A 801 2.23 38.94 -7.30
N THR A 802 3.47 39.27 -6.93
CA THR A 802 4.49 38.26 -6.64
C THR A 802 4.24 37.51 -5.33
N GLU A 803 3.86 38.23 -4.27
CA GLU A 803 3.47 37.66 -2.98
C GLU A 803 2.17 36.84 -3.09
N ALA A 804 1.20 37.34 -3.86
CA ALA A 804 -0.04 36.65 -4.18
C ALA A 804 0.24 35.30 -4.85
N LEU A 805 1.05 35.28 -5.91
CA LEU A 805 1.41 34.05 -6.63
C LEU A 805 2.23 33.09 -5.77
N TYR A 806 3.13 33.58 -4.91
CA TYR A 806 3.78 32.76 -3.89
C TYR A 806 2.77 32.15 -2.91
N SER A 807 1.79 32.93 -2.44
CA SER A 807 0.77 32.48 -1.51
C SER A 807 -0.11 31.36 -2.09
N ILE A 808 -0.39 31.41 -3.40
CA ILE A 808 -1.20 30.43 -4.14
C ILE A 808 -0.37 29.18 -4.48
N HIS A 809 0.79 29.35 -5.12
CA HIS A 809 1.53 28.25 -5.76
C HIS A 809 2.66 27.67 -4.89
N LYS A 810 3.00 28.29 -3.75
CA LYS A 810 4.10 27.90 -2.84
C LYS A 810 5.49 27.81 -3.50
N LYS A 811 5.68 28.48 -4.63
CA LYS A 811 6.98 28.68 -5.29
C LYS A 811 7.35 30.15 -5.21
N ASN A 812 8.61 30.47 -4.93
CA ASN A 812 9.08 31.86 -4.86
C ASN A 812 8.96 32.51 -6.24
N VAL A 813 8.21 33.60 -6.36
CA VAL A 813 7.97 34.33 -7.61
C VAL A 813 8.63 35.70 -7.54
N PHE A 814 9.29 36.11 -8.61
CA PHE A 814 10.06 37.35 -8.67
C PHE A 814 9.58 38.25 -9.81
N ALA A 815 9.63 39.56 -9.57
CA ALA A 815 9.35 40.57 -10.59
C ALA A 815 10.55 40.75 -11.51
N ALA A 816 10.38 40.45 -12.80
CA ALA A 816 11.32 40.79 -13.86
C ALA A 816 10.70 41.80 -14.83
N LYS A 817 11.51 42.45 -15.67
CA LYS A 817 11.04 43.47 -16.62
C LYS A 817 11.37 43.11 -18.07
N LEU A 818 10.44 43.33 -19.01
CA LEU A 818 10.70 43.13 -20.44
C LEU A 818 11.59 44.26 -20.98
N LEU A 819 12.75 43.90 -21.53
CA LEU A 819 13.66 44.85 -22.21
C LEU A 819 13.30 45.04 -23.69
N SER A 820 13.03 43.94 -24.40
CA SER A 820 12.68 43.98 -25.83
C SER A 820 12.03 42.69 -26.32
N ARG A 821 11.27 42.82 -27.42
CA ARG A 821 10.50 41.77 -28.08
C ARG A 821 10.70 41.88 -29.60
N HIS A 822 11.16 40.81 -30.24
CA HIS A 822 11.52 40.81 -31.68
C HIS A 822 11.05 39.53 -32.37
N ASN A 823 10.38 39.62 -33.53
CA ASN A 823 9.95 38.45 -34.30
C ASN A 823 11.13 37.88 -35.11
N LEU A 824 11.43 36.60 -34.87
CA LEU A 824 12.52 35.85 -35.52
C LEU A 824 12.11 35.26 -36.87
N GLN A 825 10.81 35.26 -37.20
CA GLN A 825 10.31 34.79 -38.48
C GLN A 825 10.16 35.94 -39.46
N ASN A 826 10.27 35.62 -40.75
CA ASN A 826 10.03 36.57 -41.84
C ASN A 826 8.62 37.20 -41.71
N PRO A 827 8.43 38.51 -41.94
CA PRO A 827 7.11 39.15 -41.93
C PRO A 827 6.05 38.53 -42.87
N LYS A 828 6.47 37.69 -43.84
CA LYS A 828 5.58 36.91 -44.71
C LYS A 828 5.14 35.55 -44.11
N SER A 829 5.55 35.23 -42.89
CA SER A 829 5.14 33.99 -42.21
C SER A 829 3.67 34.04 -41.78
N SER A 830 2.96 32.92 -41.89
CA SER A 830 1.62 32.74 -41.32
C SER A 830 1.64 32.40 -39.82
N ARG A 831 2.78 32.62 -39.15
CA ARG A 831 3.07 32.33 -37.74
C ARG A 831 4.02 33.40 -37.19
N SER A 832 4.18 33.44 -35.86
CA SER A 832 5.21 34.26 -35.20
C SER A 832 6.04 33.40 -34.24
N THR A 833 7.30 33.75 -34.06
CA THR A 833 8.15 33.22 -32.98
C THR A 833 9.06 34.35 -32.54
N ILE A 834 8.94 34.74 -31.27
CA ILE A 834 9.56 35.94 -30.73
C ILE A 834 10.78 35.60 -29.87
N LEU A 835 11.85 36.37 -30.05
CA LEU A 835 12.88 36.55 -29.04
C LEU A 835 12.37 37.59 -28.04
N LEU A 836 12.41 37.22 -26.76
CA LEU A 836 12.21 38.13 -25.64
C LEU A 836 13.55 38.32 -24.93
N ARG A 837 13.83 39.53 -24.44
CA ARG A 837 14.93 39.83 -23.52
C ARG A 837 14.34 40.38 -22.22
N ILE A 838 14.68 39.79 -21.10
CA ILE A 838 14.09 40.05 -19.78
C ILE A 838 15.20 40.43 -18.81
N HIS A 839 15.05 41.55 -18.10
CA HIS A 839 15.97 42.01 -17.07
C HIS A 839 15.64 41.36 -15.72
N THR A 840 16.62 40.74 -15.08
CA THR A 840 16.45 40.04 -13.79
C THR A 840 16.70 40.94 -12.56
N HIS A 841 17.00 42.22 -12.77
CA HIS A 841 17.40 43.15 -11.70
C HIS A 841 18.61 42.69 -10.86
N HIS A 842 19.42 41.78 -11.43
CA HIS A 842 20.52 41.08 -10.76
C HIS A 842 20.12 40.30 -9.48
N LEU A 843 18.83 39.95 -9.35
CA LEU A 843 18.32 39.11 -8.26
C LEU A 843 19.10 37.78 -8.21
N ALA A 844 19.48 37.36 -7.00
CA ALA A 844 20.30 36.16 -6.80
C ALA A 844 19.53 34.87 -7.09
N GLU A 845 18.21 34.95 -6.97
CA GLU A 845 17.21 33.89 -7.09
C GLU A 845 16.81 33.64 -8.56
N LEU A 846 17.10 34.59 -9.45
CA LEU A 846 16.95 34.46 -10.91
C LEU A 846 18.28 34.08 -11.61
N LYS A 847 19.24 33.51 -10.86
CA LYS A 847 20.44 32.90 -11.44
C LYS A 847 20.09 31.54 -12.06
N TYR A 848 20.67 31.27 -13.22
CA TYR A 848 20.41 30.07 -14.04
C TYR A 848 21.71 29.58 -14.68
N GLN A 849 21.70 28.37 -15.22
CA GLN A 849 22.74 27.83 -16.09
C GLN A 849 22.17 27.52 -17.49
N PRO A 850 23.00 27.51 -18.55
CA PRO A 850 22.59 27.08 -19.89
C PRO A 850 21.90 25.70 -19.86
N GLY A 851 20.65 25.65 -20.34
CA GLY A 851 19.77 24.48 -20.29
C GLY A 851 18.60 24.57 -19.30
N ASP A 852 18.68 25.45 -18.29
CA ASP A 852 17.59 25.68 -17.32
C ASP A 852 16.37 26.38 -17.95
N HIS A 853 15.21 26.31 -17.28
CA HIS A 853 13.94 26.91 -17.74
C HIS A 853 13.54 28.14 -16.90
N LEU A 854 12.77 29.06 -17.51
CA LEU A 854 12.02 30.08 -16.79
C LEU A 854 10.53 29.71 -16.76
N GLY A 855 9.95 29.58 -15.58
CA GLY A 855 8.51 29.49 -15.35
C GLY A 855 7.90 30.89 -15.25
N ILE A 856 6.85 31.16 -16.02
CA ILE A 856 6.22 32.49 -16.13
C ILE A 856 4.73 32.40 -15.84
N PHE A 857 4.23 33.28 -14.95
CA PHE A 857 2.79 33.45 -14.72
C PHE A 857 2.23 34.50 -15.68
N PRO A 858 1.24 34.16 -16.53
CA PRO A 858 0.72 35.07 -17.54
C PRO A 858 -0.53 35.84 -17.09
N GLY A 859 -0.85 36.93 -17.79
CA GLY A 859 -2.18 37.53 -17.76
C GLY A 859 -3.11 36.97 -18.85
N ASN A 860 -4.34 36.60 -18.48
CA ASN A 860 -5.43 36.36 -19.44
C ASN A 860 -5.75 37.64 -20.26
N HIS A 861 -6.48 37.48 -21.37
CA HIS A 861 -6.82 38.63 -22.23
C HIS A 861 -7.92 39.48 -21.57
N GLU A 862 -7.77 40.80 -21.58
CA GLU A 862 -8.67 41.69 -20.83
C GLU A 862 -10.10 41.62 -21.37
N ASP A 863 -10.28 41.61 -22.69
CA ASP A 863 -11.59 41.41 -23.33
C ASP A 863 -12.30 40.14 -22.84
N LEU A 864 -11.57 39.03 -22.64
CA LEU A 864 -12.12 37.76 -22.17
C LEU A 864 -12.44 37.79 -20.67
N VAL A 865 -11.64 38.51 -19.87
CA VAL A 865 -11.91 38.74 -18.45
C VAL A 865 -13.13 39.63 -18.28
N ASN A 866 -13.25 40.70 -19.06
CA ASN A 866 -14.38 41.63 -19.03
C ASN A 866 -15.67 40.93 -19.49
N ALA A 867 -15.65 40.21 -20.62
CA ALA A 867 -16.78 39.42 -21.09
C ALA A 867 -17.21 38.32 -20.09
N LEU A 868 -16.29 37.80 -19.27
CA LEU A 868 -16.64 36.90 -18.17
C LEU A 868 -17.31 37.63 -17.00
N ILE A 869 -16.81 38.80 -16.60
CA ILE A 869 -17.36 39.60 -15.50
C ILE A 869 -18.76 40.14 -15.86
N ASP A 870 -18.93 40.66 -17.07
CA ASP A 870 -20.21 41.17 -17.60
C ASP A 870 -21.32 40.10 -17.69
N ARG A 871 -20.94 38.82 -17.57
CA ARG A 871 -21.81 37.64 -17.68
C ARG A 871 -22.26 37.07 -16.33
N LEU A 872 -21.74 37.58 -15.21
CA LEU A 872 -22.05 37.15 -13.83
C LEU A 872 -23.33 37.78 -13.27
N ASP A 873 -24.06 37.05 -12.42
CA ASP A 873 -25.27 37.53 -11.75
C ASP A 873 -24.99 38.64 -10.70
N ASP A 874 -23.89 38.49 -9.96
CA ASP A 874 -23.60 39.18 -8.70
C ASP A 874 -22.16 39.72 -8.65
N ALA A 875 -21.64 40.17 -9.80
CA ALA A 875 -20.31 40.77 -9.91
C ALA A 875 -20.14 41.95 -8.92
N PRO A 876 -19.14 41.90 -8.01
CA PRO A 876 -18.76 43.06 -7.21
C PRO A 876 -18.12 44.14 -8.10
N PRO A 877 -18.13 45.42 -7.67
CA PRO A 877 -17.56 46.51 -8.47
C PRO A 877 -16.09 46.24 -8.85
N PHE A 878 -15.74 46.53 -10.12
CA PHE A 878 -14.47 46.16 -10.75
C PHE A 878 -13.19 46.51 -9.94
N ASN A 879 -13.19 47.65 -9.25
CA ASN A 879 -12.07 48.15 -8.44
C ASN A 879 -12.12 47.71 -6.97
N GLN A 880 -13.14 46.97 -6.54
CA GLN A 880 -13.33 46.61 -5.13
C GLN A 880 -12.51 45.37 -4.78
N ILE A 881 -11.68 45.47 -3.74
CA ILE A 881 -10.94 44.34 -3.19
C ILE A 881 -11.94 43.43 -2.45
N ILE A 882 -11.95 42.16 -2.83
CA ILE A 882 -12.80 41.12 -2.26
C ILE A 882 -11.95 40.00 -1.65
N LYS A 883 -12.52 39.32 -0.66
CA LYS A 883 -12.05 38.05 -0.10
C LYS A 883 -13.19 37.02 -0.19
N VAL A 884 -12.83 35.76 -0.38
CA VAL A 884 -13.79 34.65 -0.37
C VAL A 884 -13.81 34.04 1.03
N GLU A 885 -15.00 33.93 1.62
CA GLU A 885 -15.21 33.24 2.89
C GLU A 885 -16.10 32.01 2.69
N LEU A 886 -15.75 30.94 3.40
CA LEU A 886 -16.39 29.64 3.43
C LEU A 886 -17.09 29.43 4.77
N LEU A 887 -18.35 28.97 4.74
CA LEU A 887 -19.05 28.51 5.93
C LEU A 887 -18.58 27.10 6.31
N GLU A 888 -17.75 27.02 7.35
CA GLU A 888 -17.39 25.76 8.00
C GLU A 888 -18.43 25.37 9.05
N GLU A 889 -19.15 24.27 8.79
CA GLU A 889 -20.06 23.65 9.74
C GLU A 889 -19.36 22.50 10.48
N ARG A 890 -19.18 22.62 11.79
CA ARG A 890 -18.56 21.60 12.63
C ARG A 890 -19.62 20.96 13.52
N ASN A 891 -19.87 19.67 13.30
CA ASN A 891 -20.70 18.85 14.17
C ASN A 891 -20.00 18.64 15.52
N THR A 892 -20.59 19.16 16.59
CA THR A 892 -20.13 18.98 17.98
C THR A 892 -21.15 18.23 18.81
N ALA A 893 -20.77 17.79 20.02
CA ALA A 893 -21.70 17.16 20.97
C ALA A 893 -22.85 18.08 21.43
N LEU A 894 -22.78 19.39 21.14
CA LEU A 894 -23.80 20.39 21.47
C LEU A 894 -24.65 20.83 20.25
N GLY A 895 -24.36 20.29 19.05
CA GLY A 895 -25.00 20.67 17.79
C GLY A 895 -24.00 21.12 16.73
N VAL A 896 -24.50 21.65 15.62
CA VAL A 896 -23.69 22.25 14.55
C VAL A 896 -23.22 23.64 14.99
N ILE A 897 -21.92 23.87 14.99
CA ILE A 897 -21.33 25.21 15.12
C ILE A 897 -20.89 25.64 13.71
N SER A 898 -21.47 26.71 13.20
CA SER A 898 -21.21 27.22 11.86
C SER A 898 -20.47 28.56 11.91
N ASN A 899 -19.24 28.57 11.40
CA ASN A 899 -18.34 29.74 11.40
C ASN A 899 -17.94 30.09 9.96
N TRP A 900 -17.86 31.38 9.65
CA TRP A 900 -17.24 31.85 8.41
C TRP A 900 -15.71 31.92 8.58
N ASN A 901 -14.98 31.25 7.69
CA ASN A 901 -13.51 31.20 7.65
C ASN A 901 -13.02 31.61 6.25
N ASP A 902 -11.86 32.26 6.16
CA ASP A 902 -11.23 32.65 4.90
C ASP A 902 -10.89 31.42 4.02
N GLU A 903 -11.39 31.35 2.78
CA GLU A 903 -11.03 30.30 1.81
C GLU A 903 -9.71 30.67 1.14
N LYS A 904 -8.61 30.10 1.64
CA LYS A 904 -7.22 30.45 1.32
C LYS A 904 -6.75 29.97 -0.07
N ARG A 905 -7.68 29.73 -1.01
CA ARG A 905 -7.41 29.36 -2.41
C ARG A 905 -6.81 30.52 -3.20
N ILE A 906 -7.32 31.73 -2.99
CA ILE A 906 -6.87 32.98 -3.60
C ILE A 906 -6.73 34.06 -2.50
N PRO A 907 -5.75 34.96 -2.59
CA PRO A 907 -5.62 36.09 -1.66
C PRO A 907 -6.69 37.16 -1.93
N PRO A 908 -6.88 38.13 -1.00
CA PRO A 908 -7.68 39.31 -1.26
C PRO A 908 -7.22 40.04 -2.52
N CYS A 909 -8.13 40.32 -3.44
CA CYS A 909 -7.84 40.95 -4.74
C CYS A 909 -9.13 41.49 -5.38
N THR A 910 -9.04 42.22 -6.49
CA THR A 910 -10.24 42.53 -7.28
C THR A 910 -10.68 41.32 -8.11
N ILE A 911 -11.97 41.23 -8.45
CA ILE A 911 -12.48 40.15 -9.32
C ILE A 911 -11.78 40.13 -10.69
N PHE A 912 -11.39 41.30 -11.21
CA PHE A 912 -10.57 41.43 -12.41
C PHE A 912 -9.17 40.82 -12.24
N GLN A 913 -8.49 41.07 -11.10
CA GLN A 913 -7.19 40.44 -10.81
C GLN A 913 -7.31 38.91 -10.67
N ALA A 914 -8.39 38.41 -10.05
CA ALA A 914 -8.63 36.97 -9.91
C ALA A 914 -8.71 36.27 -11.28
N PHE A 915 -9.54 36.80 -12.20
CA PHE A 915 -9.68 36.23 -13.55
C PHE A 915 -8.54 36.61 -14.51
N LYS A 916 -7.82 37.72 -14.32
CA LYS A 916 -6.64 38.08 -15.14
C LYS A 916 -5.42 37.25 -14.76
N CYS A 917 -5.17 37.01 -13.47
CA CYS A 917 -3.87 36.52 -12.98
C CYS A 917 -3.91 35.18 -12.19
N TYR A 918 -5.03 34.81 -11.56
CA TYR A 918 -5.06 33.67 -10.61
C TYR A 918 -5.88 32.47 -11.07
N LEU A 919 -6.82 32.65 -12.00
CA LEU A 919 -7.75 31.60 -12.45
C LEU A 919 -7.64 31.34 -13.96
N ASP A 920 -7.78 30.06 -14.35
CA ASP A 920 -7.86 29.67 -15.75
C ASP A 920 -9.32 29.76 -16.24
N ILE A 921 -9.55 30.74 -17.12
CA ILE A 921 -10.85 31.00 -17.78
C ILE A 921 -10.89 30.43 -19.21
N THR A 922 -9.83 29.71 -19.63
CA THR A 922 -9.58 29.29 -21.02
C THR A 922 -9.59 27.78 -21.23
N THR A 923 -9.20 27.02 -20.21
CA THR A 923 -9.30 25.55 -20.22
C THR A 923 -10.79 25.15 -20.16
N PRO A 924 -11.27 24.22 -21.02
CA PRO A 924 -12.66 23.76 -21.01
C PRO A 924 -13.13 23.29 -19.63
N PRO A 925 -14.34 23.69 -19.17
CA PRO A 925 -14.92 23.22 -17.91
C PRO A 925 -14.95 21.70 -17.81
N ASN A 926 -14.54 21.17 -16.66
CA ASN A 926 -14.62 19.73 -16.38
C ASN A 926 -16.09 19.30 -16.11
N PRO A 927 -16.40 17.99 -16.16
CA PRO A 927 -17.79 17.53 -16.03
C PRO A 927 -18.44 17.91 -14.68
N LEU A 928 -17.64 18.02 -13.60
CA LEU A 928 -18.10 18.49 -12.29
C LEU A 928 -18.57 19.96 -12.30
N LEU A 929 -17.85 20.85 -12.99
CA LEU A 929 -18.26 22.23 -13.15
C LEU A 929 -19.50 22.34 -14.05
N LEU A 930 -19.57 21.55 -15.13
CA LEU A 930 -20.78 21.48 -15.97
C LEU A 930 -22.02 21.01 -15.18
N GLN A 931 -21.84 20.08 -14.23
CA GLN A 931 -22.89 19.65 -13.31
C GLN A 931 -23.37 20.79 -12.39
N GLN A 932 -22.47 21.67 -11.94
CA GLN A 932 -22.83 22.85 -11.15
C GLN A 932 -23.56 23.91 -12.00
N LEU A 933 -23.13 24.13 -13.25
CA LEU A 933 -23.82 25.02 -14.21
C LEU A 933 -25.21 24.48 -14.61
N THR A 934 -25.39 23.16 -14.62
CA THR A 934 -26.70 22.50 -14.86
C THR A 934 -27.76 22.99 -13.87
N LEU A 935 -27.43 23.04 -12.58
CA LEU A 935 -28.34 23.49 -11.50
C LEU A 935 -28.71 24.98 -11.61
N LEU A 936 -28.00 25.73 -12.46
CA LEU A 936 -28.13 27.16 -12.68
C LEU A 936 -28.73 27.50 -14.06
N ALA A 937 -28.93 26.51 -14.93
CA ALA A 937 -29.56 26.66 -16.24
C ALA A 937 -31.08 26.83 -16.09
N THR A 938 -31.61 27.99 -16.49
CA THR A 938 -33.06 28.29 -16.42
C THR A 938 -33.86 27.72 -17.60
N ASN A 939 -33.21 27.36 -18.72
CA ASN A 939 -33.86 26.73 -19.87
C ASN A 939 -33.67 25.20 -19.86
N ASP A 940 -34.75 24.43 -19.98
CA ASP A 940 -34.72 22.97 -19.86
C ASP A 940 -33.95 22.24 -20.98
N PHE A 941 -33.86 22.81 -22.19
CA PHE A 941 -33.06 22.22 -23.27
C PHE A 941 -31.56 22.42 -23.01
N GLN A 942 -31.15 23.62 -22.60
CA GLN A 942 -29.78 23.89 -22.18
C GLN A 942 -29.39 23.07 -20.94
N ARG A 943 -30.31 22.93 -19.96
CA ARG A 943 -30.10 22.07 -18.79
C ARG A 943 -29.82 20.63 -19.19
N LYS A 944 -30.69 20.02 -20.01
CA LYS A 944 -30.50 18.64 -20.51
C LYS A 944 -29.21 18.46 -21.30
N ARG A 945 -28.76 19.47 -22.04
CA ARG A 945 -27.46 19.38 -22.72
C ARG A 945 -26.28 19.44 -21.74
N LEU A 946 -26.37 20.26 -20.70
CA LEU A 946 -25.37 20.30 -19.63
C LEU A 946 -25.37 19.02 -18.79
N GLU A 947 -26.53 18.40 -18.54
CA GLU A 947 -26.67 17.09 -17.88
C GLU A 947 -25.83 16.03 -18.61
N VAL A 948 -26.05 15.84 -19.91
CA VAL A 948 -25.30 14.88 -20.75
C VAL A 948 -23.80 15.19 -20.79
N LEU A 949 -23.41 16.47 -20.90
CA LEU A 949 -22.00 16.86 -20.87
C LEU A 949 -21.36 16.68 -19.48
N SER A 950 -22.15 16.68 -18.39
CA SER A 950 -21.66 16.50 -17.02
C SER A 950 -21.35 15.05 -16.65
N GLU A 951 -21.78 14.08 -17.48
CA GLU A 951 -21.41 12.67 -17.33
C GLU A 951 -19.93 12.42 -17.65
N GLY A 952 -19.31 13.26 -18.51
CA GLY A 952 -17.90 13.17 -18.88
C GLY A 952 -17.57 12.13 -19.97
N LEU A 953 -18.59 11.53 -20.59
CA LEU A 953 -18.49 10.48 -21.60
C LEU A 953 -18.20 11.03 -23.02
N GLN A 954 -18.42 10.23 -24.06
CA GLN A 954 -18.15 10.57 -25.47
C GLN A 954 -18.68 11.95 -25.90
N GLU A 955 -19.95 12.26 -25.58
CA GLU A 955 -20.59 13.56 -25.84
C GLU A 955 -19.81 14.75 -25.28
N TYR A 956 -19.20 14.60 -24.10
CA TYR A 956 -18.35 15.60 -23.47
C TYR A 956 -16.98 15.71 -24.15
N GLU A 957 -16.31 14.59 -24.40
CA GLU A 957 -15.00 14.58 -25.04
C GLU A 957 -15.06 15.11 -26.49
N GLU A 958 -16.11 14.80 -27.26
CA GLU A 958 -16.33 15.37 -28.60
C GLU A 958 -16.58 16.88 -28.56
N TRP A 959 -17.44 17.35 -27.65
CA TRP A 959 -17.70 18.77 -27.43
C TRP A 959 -16.43 19.53 -27.02
N LYS A 960 -15.70 18.99 -26.04
CA LYS A 960 -14.41 19.48 -25.52
C LYS A 960 -13.36 19.59 -26.63
N TRP A 961 -13.07 18.52 -27.36
CA TRP A 961 -11.99 18.54 -28.36
C TRP A 961 -12.35 19.27 -29.66
N SER A 962 -13.62 19.22 -30.10
CA SER A 962 -14.06 19.94 -31.31
C SER A 962 -14.16 21.46 -31.07
N LYS A 963 -14.78 21.88 -29.96
CA LYS A 963 -14.99 23.32 -29.68
C LYS A 963 -13.85 23.96 -28.89
N ASN A 964 -13.12 23.21 -28.06
CA ASN A 964 -12.21 23.70 -27.02
C ASN A 964 -12.74 24.98 -26.33
N PRO A 965 -13.95 24.96 -25.75
CA PRO A 965 -14.64 26.18 -25.37
C PRO A 965 -14.03 26.81 -24.11
N THR A 966 -13.73 28.10 -24.16
CA THR A 966 -13.42 28.92 -22.98
C THR A 966 -14.64 29.04 -22.07
N VAL A 967 -14.44 29.46 -20.82
CA VAL A 967 -15.54 29.63 -19.85
C VAL A 967 -16.59 30.63 -20.36
N VAL A 968 -16.16 31.66 -21.11
CA VAL A 968 -17.06 32.63 -21.75
C VAL A 968 -17.91 31.97 -22.85
N GLU A 969 -17.29 31.24 -23.79
CA GLU A 969 -18.01 30.53 -24.86
C GLU A 969 -19.01 29.50 -24.31
N VAL A 970 -18.74 28.88 -23.15
CA VAL A 970 -19.69 28.01 -22.46
C VAL A 970 -20.90 28.79 -21.91
N LEU A 971 -20.68 29.97 -21.33
CA LEU A 971 -21.75 30.82 -20.79
C LEU A 971 -22.54 31.56 -21.89
N GLU A 972 -21.99 31.68 -23.10
CA GLU A 972 -22.68 32.10 -24.32
C GLU A 972 -23.52 30.96 -24.92
N GLU A 973 -22.94 29.75 -25.08
CA GLU A 973 -23.65 28.56 -25.57
C GLU A 973 -24.82 28.17 -24.65
N PHE A 974 -24.62 28.29 -23.34
CA PHE A 974 -25.64 28.07 -22.31
C PHE A 974 -26.11 29.39 -21.67
N SER A 975 -26.55 30.31 -22.53
CA SER A 975 -27.04 31.66 -22.18
C SER A 975 -28.12 31.75 -21.08
N SER A 976 -28.81 30.67 -20.75
CA SER A 976 -29.80 30.62 -19.65
C SER A 976 -29.20 30.34 -18.26
N VAL A 977 -27.89 30.07 -18.18
CA VAL A 977 -27.17 29.83 -16.93
C VAL A 977 -26.98 31.14 -16.17
N GLN A 978 -27.48 31.18 -14.94
CA GLN A 978 -27.30 32.27 -13.98
C GLN A 978 -26.09 31.96 -13.08
N VAL A 979 -24.96 32.63 -13.31
CA VAL A 979 -23.65 32.24 -12.75
C VAL A 979 -23.16 33.25 -11.69
N PRO A 980 -23.05 32.83 -10.42
CA PRO A 980 -22.47 33.68 -9.36
C PRO A 980 -20.95 33.78 -9.43
N ALA A 981 -20.41 34.94 -9.04
CA ALA A 981 -18.98 35.18 -8.88
C ALA A 981 -18.31 34.15 -7.94
N THR A 982 -18.98 33.80 -6.83
CA THR A 982 -18.47 32.82 -5.85
C THR A 982 -18.33 31.40 -6.42
N LEU A 983 -19.08 31.04 -7.47
CA LEU A 983 -18.91 29.76 -8.15
C LEU A 983 -17.56 29.73 -8.87
N LEU A 984 -17.33 30.70 -9.76
CA LEU A 984 -16.11 30.70 -10.58
C LEU A 984 -14.86 30.94 -9.74
N LEU A 985 -14.91 31.83 -8.74
CA LEU A 985 -13.78 32.12 -7.84
C LEU A 985 -13.34 30.91 -6.99
N THR A 986 -14.24 29.96 -6.71
CA THR A 986 -13.91 28.78 -5.89
C THR A 986 -13.65 27.52 -6.70
N GLN A 987 -14.29 27.36 -7.87
CA GLN A 987 -14.28 26.11 -8.64
C GLN A 987 -13.34 26.16 -9.88
N LEU A 988 -13.08 27.32 -10.49
CA LEU A 988 -12.19 27.40 -11.66
C LEU A 988 -10.74 26.99 -11.30
N PRO A 989 -10.02 26.26 -12.18
CA PRO A 989 -8.61 25.91 -11.95
C PRO A 989 -7.73 27.14 -11.70
N LEU A 990 -6.65 26.97 -10.94
CA LEU A 990 -5.64 28.03 -10.77
C LEU A 990 -4.83 28.22 -12.06
N LEU A 991 -4.50 29.46 -12.42
CA LEU A 991 -3.77 29.78 -13.64
C LEU A 991 -2.31 29.31 -13.55
N GLN A 992 -1.98 28.22 -14.24
CA GLN A 992 -0.66 27.61 -14.13
C GLN A 992 0.44 28.44 -14.83
N PRO A 993 1.67 28.47 -14.29
CA PRO A 993 2.80 29.06 -15.00
C PRO A 993 3.13 28.23 -16.25
N ARG A 994 3.69 28.87 -17.27
CA ARG A 994 4.20 28.20 -18.48
C ARG A 994 5.73 28.28 -18.49
N TYR A 995 6.38 27.15 -18.72
CA TYR A 995 7.83 27.02 -18.76
C TYR A 995 8.38 27.28 -20.17
N TYR A 996 9.55 27.91 -20.26
CA TYR A 996 10.31 28.10 -21.49
C TYR A 996 11.80 27.88 -21.22
N SER A 997 12.50 27.08 -22.04
CA SER A 997 13.94 26.88 -21.91
C SER A 997 14.69 28.18 -22.20
N ILE A 998 15.66 28.53 -21.36
CA ILE A 998 16.37 29.81 -21.43
C ILE A 998 17.32 29.79 -22.63
N SER A 999 17.27 30.86 -23.45
CA SER A 999 17.98 30.98 -24.73
C SER A 999 19.10 32.01 -24.72
N SER A 1000 19.66 32.31 -23.55
CA SER A 1000 20.84 33.17 -23.31
C SER A 1000 21.90 32.42 -22.50
N SER A 1001 23.18 32.77 -22.68
CA SER A 1001 24.21 32.47 -21.68
C SER A 1001 24.20 33.57 -20.60
N PRO A 1002 24.30 33.22 -19.29
CA PRO A 1002 24.39 34.20 -18.20
C PRO A 1002 25.75 34.91 -18.17
N ASP A 1003 26.81 34.27 -18.70
CA ASP A 1003 28.15 34.85 -18.84
C ASP A 1003 28.21 35.85 -20.00
N LEU A 1004 27.44 35.62 -21.08
CA LEU A 1004 27.39 36.51 -22.25
C LEU A 1004 26.38 37.65 -22.09
N HIS A 1005 25.29 37.46 -21.33
CA HIS A 1005 24.27 38.49 -21.05
C HIS A 1005 24.00 38.61 -19.53
N PRO A 1006 24.94 39.16 -18.74
CA PRO A 1006 24.80 39.21 -17.27
C PRO A 1006 23.63 40.09 -16.82
N GLY A 1007 22.71 39.51 -16.04
CA GLY A 1007 21.47 40.20 -15.61
C GLY A 1007 20.30 40.10 -16.59
N GLU A 1008 20.46 39.36 -17.70
CA GLU A 1008 19.38 39.09 -18.65
C GLU A 1008 19.03 37.60 -18.77
N ILE A 1009 17.75 37.34 -19.07
CA ILE A 1009 17.22 36.06 -19.51
C ILE A 1009 16.57 36.25 -20.88
N HIS A 1010 16.98 35.46 -21.87
CA HIS A 1010 16.35 35.45 -23.19
C HIS A 1010 15.44 34.23 -23.34
N LEU A 1011 14.35 34.38 -24.09
CA LEU A 1011 13.40 33.29 -24.38
C LEU A 1011 13.05 33.24 -25.87
N THR A 1012 12.79 32.04 -26.38
CA THR A 1012 12.38 31.80 -27.78
C THR A 1012 10.94 31.28 -27.79
N VAL A 1013 9.96 32.17 -27.90
CA VAL A 1013 8.53 31.85 -27.69
C VAL A 1013 7.80 31.73 -29.03
N ALA A 1014 7.26 30.55 -29.35
CA ALA A 1014 6.30 30.41 -30.44
C ALA A 1014 4.97 31.02 -30.02
N VAL A 1015 4.44 31.97 -30.80
CA VAL A 1015 3.13 32.57 -30.51
C VAL A 1015 2.04 31.59 -30.96
N VAL A 1016 1.28 31.06 -30.01
CA VAL A 1016 0.25 30.05 -30.25
C VAL A 1016 -1.08 30.74 -30.60
N SER A 1017 -1.55 30.49 -31.81
CA SER A 1017 -2.94 30.73 -32.21
C SER A 1017 -3.42 29.62 -33.15
N TYR A 1018 -4.71 29.30 -33.05
CA TYR A 1018 -5.38 28.26 -33.84
C TYR A 1018 -6.88 28.57 -33.92
N ARG A 1019 -7.57 28.03 -34.92
CA ARG A 1019 -9.04 28.05 -34.94
C ARG A 1019 -9.57 26.75 -34.35
N THR A 1020 -10.66 26.84 -33.60
CA THR A 1020 -11.39 25.65 -33.12
C THR A 1020 -12.23 25.06 -34.27
N ARG A 1021 -12.96 23.96 -34.02
CA ARG A 1021 -13.84 23.29 -35.00
C ARG A 1021 -13.11 23.03 -36.33
N ASP A 1022 -11.98 22.35 -36.23
CA ASP A 1022 -11.11 21.88 -37.32
C ASP A 1022 -10.54 22.95 -38.27
N GLY A 1023 -10.77 24.24 -37.98
CA GLY A 1023 -10.38 25.38 -38.82
C GLY A 1023 -11.51 26.40 -39.04
N GLU A 1024 -12.76 25.99 -38.85
CA GLU A 1024 -13.95 26.81 -39.15
C GLU A 1024 -14.44 27.66 -37.95
N GLY A 1025 -13.92 27.38 -36.75
CA GLY A 1025 -14.30 28.06 -35.51
C GLY A 1025 -13.64 29.42 -35.26
N PRO A 1026 -13.97 30.08 -34.13
CA PRO A 1026 -13.29 31.28 -33.66
C PRO A 1026 -11.79 31.06 -33.47
N LEU A 1027 -11.03 32.17 -33.47
CA LEU A 1027 -9.58 32.16 -33.28
C LEU A 1027 -9.26 32.15 -31.78
N HIS A 1028 -8.60 31.08 -31.33
CA HIS A 1028 -8.12 30.91 -29.97
C HIS A 1028 -6.63 31.25 -29.86
N HIS A 1029 -6.22 31.77 -28.70
CA HIS A 1029 -4.86 32.24 -28.44
C HIS A 1029 -4.28 31.58 -27.18
N GLY A 1030 -3.06 31.04 -27.27
CA GLY A 1030 -2.41 30.41 -26.12
C GLY A 1030 -1.94 31.43 -25.09
N VAL A 1031 -2.66 31.53 -23.96
CA VAL A 1031 -2.58 32.56 -22.91
C VAL A 1031 -1.19 33.18 -22.72
N CYS A 1032 -0.20 32.41 -22.29
CA CYS A 1032 1.12 32.96 -21.98
C CYS A 1032 1.87 33.46 -23.23
N SER A 1033 1.78 32.72 -24.34
CA SER A 1033 2.46 33.11 -25.58
C SER A 1033 1.87 34.37 -26.23
N SER A 1034 0.54 34.58 -26.10
CA SER A 1034 -0.12 35.79 -26.58
C SER A 1034 0.04 36.96 -25.60
N TRP A 1035 0.19 36.70 -24.30
CA TRP A 1035 0.51 37.70 -23.28
C TRP A 1035 1.93 38.21 -23.46
N LEU A 1036 2.94 37.35 -23.53
CA LEU A 1036 4.32 37.75 -23.82
C LEU A 1036 4.49 38.45 -25.17
N ASN A 1037 3.59 38.20 -26.14
CA ASN A 1037 3.59 38.90 -27.42
C ASN A 1037 2.94 40.30 -27.37
N ARG A 1038 2.18 40.64 -26.32
CA ARG A 1038 1.48 41.95 -26.16
C ARG A 1038 1.95 42.79 -24.97
N ILE A 1039 2.43 42.17 -23.88
CA ILE A 1039 2.88 42.79 -22.62
C ILE A 1039 3.73 44.03 -22.87
N ASP A 1040 3.39 45.14 -22.22
CA ASP A 1040 4.14 46.38 -22.33
C ASP A 1040 5.48 46.31 -21.57
N PRO A 1041 6.54 47.03 -22.02
CA PRO A 1041 7.84 46.99 -21.36
C PRO A 1041 7.82 47.39 -19.87
N ASP A 1042 6.84 48.19 -19.46
CA ASP A 1042 6.67 48.69 -18.09
C ASP A 1042 5.74 47.81 -17.21
N GLU A 1043 5.07 46.79 -17.74
CA GLU A 1043 4.37 45.78 -16.91
C GLU A 1043 5.38 44.83 -16.24
N ILE A 1044 5.02 44.34 -15.05
CA ILE A 1044 5.81 43.33 -14.32
C ILE A 1044 5.64 41.96 -14.96
N LEU A 1045 6.75 41.23 -15.13
CA LEU A 1045 6.79 39.84 -15.57
C LEU A 1045 7.08 38.92 -14.37
N PRO A 1046 6.04 38.38 -13.68
CA PRO A 1046 6.22 37.45 -12.57
C PRO A 1046 6.75 36.09 -13.05
N CYS A 1047 7.94 35.70 -12.57
CA CYS A 1047 8.63 34.50 -13.01
C CYS A 1047 9.52 33.86 -11.93
N PHE A 1048 10.01 32.65 -12.22
CA PHE A 1048 10.98 31.91 -11.40
C PHE A 1048 11.82 30.97 -12.27
N VAL A 1049 13.07 30.70 -11.89
CA VAL A 1049 13.94 29.73 -12.58
C VAL A 1049 13.64 28.31 -12.09
N ARG A 1050 13.54 27.35 -13.01
CA ARG A 1050 13.56 25.91 -12.74
C ARG A 1050 14.87 25.33 -13.28
N GLY A 1051 15.65 24.70 -12.41
CA GLY A 1051 16.88 24.03 -12.82
C GLY A 1051 16.61 22.76 -13.63
N ALA A 1052 17.40 22.52 -14.68
CA ALA A 1052 17.31 21.34 -15.54
C ALA A 1052 18.64 20.57 -15.55
N PRO A 1053 19.07 19.96 -14.42
CA PRO A 1053 20.39 19.34 -14.30
C PRO A 1053 20.63 18.19 -15.30
N SER A 1054 19.56 17.53 -15.76
CA SER A 1054 19.56 16.51 -16.80
C SER A 1054 19.74 17.06 -18.22
N PHE A 1055 19.70 18.39 -18.43
CA PHE A 1055 19.82 19.06 -19.73
C PHE A 1055 20.89 20.17 -19.77
N ARG A 1056 21.93 20.06 -18.92
CA ARG A 1056 23.10 20.96 -18.94
C ARG A 1056 24.22 20.38 -19.82
N MET A 1057 25.10 21.26 -20.31
CA MET A 1057 26.31 20.87 -21.06
C MET A 1057 27.25 19.99 -20.21
N PRO A 1058 28.15 19.19 -20.82
CA PRO A 1058 29.10 18.38 -20.07
C PRO A 1058 30.08 19.25 -19.29
N THR A 1059 30.49 18.78 -18.11
CA THR A 1059 31.49 19.47 -17.27
C THR A 1059 32.89 19.46 -17.89
N ASP A 1060 33.19 18.47 -18.73
CA ASP A 1060 34.37 18.45 -19.58
C ASP A 1060 34.07 19.19 -20.90
N PRO A 1061 34.73 20.33 -21.19
CA PRO A 1061 34.50 21.08 -22.42
C PRO A 1061 35.01 20.36 -23.69
N THR A 1062 35.86 19.33 -23.55
CA THR A 1062 36.50 18.62 -24.68
C THR A 1062 35.67 17.47 -25.23
N VAL A 1063 34.51 17.16 -24.62
CA VAL A 1063 33.61 16.07 -25.04
C VAL A 1063 32.64 16.58 -26.12
N PRO A 1064 32.53 15.89 -27.29
CA PRO A 1064 31.71 16.36 -28.40
C PRO A 1064 30.21 16.23 -28.13
N CYS A 1065 29.42 17.16 -28.66
CA CYS A 1065 27.97 17.25 -28.46
C CYS A 1065 27.20 17.37 -29.79
N ILE A 1066 26.13 16.58 -29.95
CA ILE A 1066 25.15 16.77 -31.05
C ILE A 1066 23.85 17.32 -30.45
N LEU A 1067 23.38 18.45 -31.00
CA LEU A 1067 22.23 19.20 -30.54
C LEU A 1067 21.08 19.07 -31.56
N ILE A 1068 19.95 18.48 -31.17
CA ILE A 1068 18.86 18.10 -32.07
C ILE A 1068 17.57 18.79 -31.60
N GLY A 1069 17.02 19.71 -32.40
CA GLY A 1069 15.82 20.44 -31.98
C GLY A 1069 15.21 21.30 -33.08
N PRO A 1070 14.03 20.93 -33.64
CA PRO A 1070 13.34 21.74 -34.63
C PRO A 1070 12.47 22.83 -34.00
N GLY A 1071 12.26 23.93 -34.73
CA GLY A 1071 11.44 25.06 -34.28
C GLY A 1071 11.96 25.67 -32.98
N THR A 1072 11.09 25.81 -31.97
CA THR A 1072 11.50 26.31 -30.65
C THR A 1072 12.38 25.35 -29.86
N GLY A 1073 12.56 24.10 -30.30
CA GLY A 1073 13.56 23.17 -29.74
C GLY A 1073 15.01 23.66 -29.86
N ILE A 1074 15.28 24.73 -30.61
CA ILE A 1074 16.57 25.41 -30.63
C ILE A 1074 16.84 26.28 -29.38
N ALA A 1075 15.82 26.56 -28.55
CA ALA A 1075 15.89 27.51 -27.44
C ALA A 1075 17.05 27.25 -26.47
N PRO A 1076 17.20 26.07 -25.82
CA PRO A 1076 18.32 25.86 -24.90
C PRO A 1076 19.66 25.81 -25.63
N PHE A 1077 19.70 25.35 -26.89
CA PHE A 1077 20.94 25.31 -27.68
C PHE A 1077 21.50 26.70 -27.98
N ARG A 1078 20.66 27.74 -28.01
CA ARG A 1078 21.12 29.12 -28.06
C ARG A 1078 21.90 29.50 -26.80
N SER A 1079 21.47 29.07 -25.60
CA SER A 1079 22.28 29.26 -24.39
C SER A 1079 23.62 28.51 -24.47
N PHE A 1080 23.62 27.28 -25.00
CA PHE A 1080 24.83 26.47 -25.16
C PHE A 1080 25.85 27.13 -26.11
N TRP A 1081 25.45 27.54 -27.32
CA TRP A 1081 26.39 28.12 -28.27
C TRP A 1081 26.87 29.50 -27.83
N GLN A 1082 26.05 30.27 -27.13
CA GLN A 1082 26.47 31.54 -26.51
C GLN A 1082 27.45 31.33 -25.35
N GLN A 1083 27.27 30.26 -24.58
CA GLN A 1083 28.20 29.89 -23.51
C GLN A 1083 29.55 29.44 -24.08
N ARG A 1084 29.54 28.54 -25.08
CA ARG A 1084 30.77 28.14 -25.80
C ARG A 1084 31.48 29.31 -26.47
N LEU A 1085 30.73 30.26 -27.02
CA LEU A 1085 31.27 31.48 -27.61
C LEU A 1085 32.01 32.32 -26.56
N HIS A 1086 31.41 32.54 -25.39
CA HIS A 1086 32.07 33.23 -24.28
C HIS A 1086 33.31 32.46 -23.78
N GLU A 1087 33.24 31.14 -23.68
CA GLU A 1087 34.37 30.28 -23.27
C GLU A 1087 35.58 30.41 -24.21
N ILE A 1088 35.33 30.48 -25.52
CA ILE A 1088 36.37 30.70 -26.54
C ILE A 1088 36.90 32.14 -26.51
N GLU A 1089 36.01 33.14 -26.48
CA GLU A 1089 36.39 34.55 -26.65
C GLU A 1089 36.92 35.24 -25.39
N GLN A 1090 36.55 34.77 -24.18
CA GLN A 1090 36.85 35.46 -22.91
C GLN A 1090 37.60 34.59 -21.89
N LYS A 1091 37.57 33.25 -22.03
CA LYS A 1091 38.24 32.32 -21.09
C LYS A 1091 39.38 31.53 -21.74
N GLU A 1092 39.66 31.76 -23.02
CA GLU A 1092 40.66 31.06 -23.86
C GLU A 1092 40.52 29.51 -23.87
N ILE A 1093 39.35 29.00 -23.50
CA ILE A 1093 39.07 27.56 -23.49
C ILE A 1093 38.91 27.09 -24.94
N LYS A 1094 39.46 25.91 -25.24
CA LYS A 1094 39.28 25.23 -26.53
C LYS A 1094 38.33 24.04 -26.33
N PRO A 1095 37.00 24.26 -26.32
CA PRO A 1095 36.04 23.17 -26.25
C PRO A 1095 36.07 22.33 -27.53
N SER A 1096 35.50 21.12 -27.47
CA SER A 1096 35.15 20.42 -28.71
C SER A 1096 34.06 21.21 -29.43
N PRO A 1097 34.20 21.47 -30.75
CA PRO A 1097 33.11 21.94 -31.58
C PRO A 1097 31.88 21.03 -31.46
N MET A 1098 30.69 21.62 -31.57
CA MET A 1098 29.41 20.92 -31.51
C MET A 1098 28.83 20.72 -32.92
N THR A 1099 27.82 19.86 -33.07
CA THR A 1099 27.03 19.75 -34.31
C THR A 1099 25.57 20.10 -34.05
N LEU A 1100 24.97 20.99 -34.84
CA LEU A 1100 23.56 21.38 -34.74
C LEU A 1100 22.72 20.70 -35.82
N VAL A 1101 21.65 20.02 -35.41
CA VAL A 1101 20.63 19.40 -36.27
C VAL A 1101 19.31 20.14 -36.05
N PHE A 1102 19.15 21.25 -36.78
CA PHE A 1102 17.95 22.09 -36.72
C PHE A 1102 16.87 21.61 -37.71
N GLY A 1103 15.63 22.08 -37.55
CA GLY A 1103 14.58 21.85 -38.52
C GLY A 1103 13.45 22.88 -38.47
N CYS A 1104 12.93 23.27 -39.64
CA CYS A 1104 11.83 24.23 -39.76
C CYS A 1104 10.92 23.90 -40.97
N ARG A 1105 10.06 24.84 -41.39
CA ARG A 1105 9.20 24.68 -42.57
C ARG A 1105 9.93 25.12 -43.84
N GLN A 1106 10.46 26.34 -43.86
CA GLN A 1106 11.06 26.95 -45.06
C GLN A 1106 12.27 27.83 -44.75
N SER A 1107 13.30 27.71 -45.59
CA SER A 1107 14.63 28.32 -45.41
C SER A 1107 14.64 29.85 -45.29
N LYS A 1108 13.63 30.52 -45.87
CA LYS A 1108 13.50 31.99 -45.89
C LYS A 1108 12.40 32.54 -44.98
N ILE A 1109 11.69 31.67 -44.25
CA ILE A 1109 10.49 32.05 -43.46
C ILE A 1109 10.66 31.80 -41.96
N ASP A 1110 10.99 30.58 -41.55
CA ASP A 1110 11.04 30.18 -40.14
C ASP A 1110 12.36 29.49 -39.72
N HIS A 1111 13.44 29.73 -40.47
CA HIS A 1111 14.81 29.41 -40.03
C HIS A 1111 15.32 30.46 -39.03
N ILE A 1112 14.79 30.41 -37.80
CA ILE A 1112 15.15 31.32 -36.71
C ILE A 1112 16.64 31.18 -36.30
N TYR A 1113 17.26 32.29 -35.87
CA TYR A 1113 18.68 32.38 -35.48
C TYR A 1113 19.73 31.94 -36.52
N ARG A 1114 19.35 31.78 -37.80
CA ARG A 1114 20.22 31.31 -38.88
C ARG A 1114 21.58 32.03 -38.94
N GLU A 1115 21.55 33.36 -38.92
CA GLU A 1115 22.76 34.18 -39.02
C GLU A 1115 23.63 34.10 -37.75
N GLU A 1116 23.02 33.94 -36.58
CA GLU A 1116 23.73 33.75 -35.30
C GLU A 1116 24.44 32.39 -35.26
N ALA A 1117 23.77 31.31 -35.72
CA ALA A 1117 24.38 29.99 -35.82
C ALA A 1117 25.54 29.94 -36.83
N ILE A 1118 25.41 30.65 -37.97
CA ILE A 1118 26.50 30.78 -38.96
C ILE A 1118 27.71 31.51 -38.35
N GLN A 1119 27.49 32.59 -37.59
CA GLN A 1119 28.56 33.29 -36.87
C GLN A 1119 29.21 32.42 -35.80
N ALA A 1120 28.43 31.63 -35.05
CA ALA A 1120 28.95 30.67 -34.08
C ALA A 1120 29.83 29.58 -34.75
N LYS A 1121 29.45 29.07 -35.92
CA LYS A 1121 30.31 28.18 -36.73
C LYS A 1121 31.60 28.88 -37.19
N GLN A 1122 31.52 30.12 -37.68
CA GLN A 1122 32.70 30.89 -38.09
C GLN A 1122 33.70 31.14 -36.95
N LYS A 1123 33.21 31.18 -35.70
CA LYS A 1123 34.02 31.32 -34.48
C LYS A 1123 34.40 29.98 -33.82
N GLY A 1124 34.18 28.84 -34.49
CA GLY A 1124 34.61 27.52 -34.03
C GLY A 1124 33.72 26.83 -33.00
N VAL A 1125 32.55 27.40 -32.65
CA VAL A 1125 31.59 26.78 -31.72
C VAL A 1125 30.92 25.55 -32.33
N PHE A 1126 30.72 25.55 -33.65
CA PHE A 1126 30.11 24.46 -34.39
C PHE A 1126 31.04 23.91 -35.48
N GLU A 1127 31.17 22.59 -35.55
CA GLU A 1127 31.78 21.88 -36.66
C GLU A 1127 30.82 21.88 -37.85
N GLU A 1128 29.59 21.37 -37.65
CA GLU A 1128 28.57 21.27 -38.69
C GLU A 1128 27.20 21.83 -38.28
N LEU A 1129 26.46 22.30 -39.28
CA LEU A 1129 25.13 22.91 -39.16
C LEU A 1129 24.22 22.28 -40.22
N HIS A 1130 23.31 21.41 -39.79
CA HIS A 1130 22.36 20.75 -40.66
C HIS A 1130 20.97 21.35 -40.46
N THR A 1131 20.14 21.34 -41.50
CA THR A 1131 18.76 21.82 -41.41
C THR A 1131 17.80 20.96 -42.21
N ALA A 1132 16.82 20.38 -41.52
CA ALA A 1132 15.68 19.73 -42.14
C ALA A 1132 14.61 20.76 -42.53
N TYR A 1133 14.17 20.75 -43.79
CA TYR A 1133 13.07 21.59 -44.26
C TYR A 1133 11.83 20.74 -44.56
N SER A 1134 10.74 21.01 -43.85
CA SER A 1134 9.53 20.19 -43.89
C SER A 1134 8.44 20.69 -44.85
N ARG A 1135 8.61 21.88 -45.45
CA ARG A 1135 7.69 22.51 -46.41
C ARG A 1135 8.38 23.39 -47.46
N GLU A 1136 9.67 23.16 -47.74
CA GLU A 1136 10.38 23.89 -48.80
C GLU A 1136 9.76 23.52 -50.17
N PRO A 1137 9.42 24.50 -51.04
CA PRO A 1137 8.96 24.20 -52.38
C PRO A 1137 9.96 23.34 -53.16
N GLU A 1138 9.44 22.47 -54.03
CA GLU A 1138 10.22 21.64 -54.98
C GLU A 1138 11.21 20.65 -54.32
N LYS A 1139 11.14 20.44 -53.00
CA LYS A 1139 12.00 19.48 -52.27
C LYS A 1139 11.17 18.46 -51.48
N PRO A 1140 11.69 17.23 -51.28
CA PRO A 1140 11.05 16.27 -50.38
C PRO A 1140 11.05 16.81 -48.95
N LYS A 1141 9.94 16.56 -48.25
CA LYS A 1141 9.75 16.88 -46.83
C LYS A 1141 10.76 16.08 -45.98
N LYS A 1142 11.63 16.77 -45.24
CA LYS A 1142 12.56 16.14 -44.27
C LYS A 1142 12.33 16.63 -42.85
N TYR A 1143 12.67 15.79 -41.89
CA TYR A 1143 12.75 16.12 -40.46
C TYR A 1143 14.17 15.85 -39.93
N VAL A 1144 14.41 16.17 -38.65
CA VAL A 1144 15.73 16.01 -38.01
C VAL A 1144 16.16 14.54 -37.98
N GLN A 1145 15.25 13.59 -37.80
CA GLN A 1145 15.53 12.16 -37.85
C GLN A 1145 15.99 11.68 -39.23
N ASP A 1146 15.57 12.33 -40.32
CA ASP A 1146 16.03 11.96 -41.67
C ASP A 1146 17.46 12.45 -41.90
N ILE A 1147 17.80 13.65 -41.40
CA ILE A 1147 19.19 14.14 -41.37
C ILE A 1147 20.10 13.20 -40.56
N LEU A 1148 19.64 12.74 -39.39
CA LEU A 1148 20.39 11.78 -38.57
C LEU A 1148 20.67 10.48 -39.32
N ARG A 1149 19.69 9.96 -40.05
CA ARG A 1149 19.79 8.69 -40.80
C ARG A 1149 20.62 8.82 -42.09
N GLU A 1150 20.42 9.90 -42.85
CA GLU A 1150 21.04 10.11 -44.16
C GLU A 1150 22.46 10.68 -44.12
N GLN A 1151 22.75 11.55 -43.16
CA GLN A 1151 23.98 12.37 -43.16
C GLN A 1151 24.89 12.04 -41.98
N LEU A 1152 24.32 11.71 -40.81
CA LEU A 1152 25.05 11.68 -39.54
C LEU A 1152 25.18 10.29 -38.90
N ALA A 1153 24.64 9.22 -39.49
CA ALA A 1153 24.61 7.89 -38.86
C ALA A 1153 25.99 7.42 -38.34
N GLY A 1154 27.01 7.47 -39.20
CA GLY A 1154 28.39 7.12 -38.84
C GLY A 1154 29.13 8.14 -37.97
N GLN A 1155 28.63 9.36 -37.78
CA GLN A 1155 29.15 10.31 -36.78
C GLN A 1155 28.46 10.08 -35.43
N MET A 1156 27.14 9.93 -35.42
CA MET A 1156 26.32 9.60 -34.27
C MET A 1156 26.78 8.31 -33.59
N TYR A 1157 27.04 7.23 -34.35
CA TYR A 1157 27.56 5.99 -33.78
C TYR A 1157 28.92 6.18 -33.07
N ARG A 1158 29.90 6.81 -33.74
CA ARG A 1158 31.23 7.08 -33.17
C ARG A 1158 31.16 8.00 -31.96
N LEU A 1159 30.31 9.02 -32.00
CA LEU A 1159 30.05 9.92 -30.88
C LEU A 1159 29.58 9.14 -29.64
N LEU A 1160 28.55 8.30 -29.80
CA LEU A 1160 27.94 7.54 -28.70
C LEU A 1160 28.88 6.46 -28.14
N LYS A 1161 29.61 5.74 -29.00
CA LYS A 1161 30.38 4.53 -28.66
C LYS A 1161 31.87 4.79 -28.42
N GLU A 1162 32.54 5.55 -29.28
CA GLU A 1162 34.00 5.74 -29.26
C GLU A 1162 34.40 6.98 -28.45
N GLN A 1163 33.81 8.14 -28.80
CA GLN A 1163 34.21 9.45 -28.26
C GLN A 1163 33.60 9.74 -26.87
N ARG A 1164 32.72 8.86 -26.38
CA ARG A 1164 31.88 9.06 -25.19
C ARG A 1164 31.09 10.39 -25.18
N GLY A 1165 30.78 10.94 -26.35
CA GLY A 1165 30.07 12.20 -26.51
C GLY A 1165 28.61 12.16 -26.06
N HIS A 1166 27.98 13.34 -26.10
CA HIS A 1166 26.64 13.61 -25.58
C HIS A 1166 25.65 13.97 -26.71
N VAL A 1167 24.39 13.56 -26.55
CA VAL A 1167 23.30 13.89 -27.48
C VAL A 1167 22.19 14.59 -26.72
N TYR A 1168 21.77 15.74 -27.22
CA TYR A 1168 20.69 16.55 -26.65
C TYR A 1168 19.52 16.64 -27.63
N VAL A 1169 18.32 16.30 -27.18
CA VAL A 1169 17.08 16.33 -27.96
C VAL A 1169 16.08 17.27 -27.28
N CYS A 1170 15.65 18.34 -27.95
CA CYS A 1170 14.76 19.35 -27.37
C CYS A 1170 13.54 19.61 -28.27
N GLY A 1171 12.35 19.71 -27.66
CA GLY A 1171 11.10 20.10 -28.32
C GLY A 1171 9.95 19.11 -28.13
N ASP A 1172 9.31 18.73 -29.23
CA ASP A 1172 8.08 17.93 -29.23
C ASP A 1172 8.30 16.46 -28.85
N VAL A 1173 7.37 15.90 -28.08
CA VAL A 1173 7.44 14.50 -27.60
C VAL A 1173 7.43 13.46 -28.73
N THR A 1174 6.68 13.70 -29.81
CA THR A 1174 6.64 12.83 -31.00
C THR A 1174 7.99 12.86 -31.71
N MET A 1175 8.57 14.06 -31.87
CA MET A 1175 9.87 14.28 -32.49
C MET A 1175 10.99 13.58 -31.69
N ALA A 1176 10.98 13.70 -30.37
CA ALA A 1176 11.96 13.02 -29.51
C ALA A 1176 11.84 11.48 -29.61
N GLY A 1177 10.61 10.95 -29.69
CA GLY A 1177 10.37 9.52 -29.92
C GLY A 1177 10.90 9.03 -31.28
N ASP A 1178 10.71 9.79 -32.36
CA ASP A 1178 11.22 9.46 -33.69
C ASP A 1178 12.76 9.56 -33.79
N VAL A 1179 13.36 10.53 -33.07
CA VAL A 1179 14.81 10.67 -32.94
C VAL A 1179 15.39 9.50 -32.15
N PHE A 1180 14.82 9.13 -31.00
CA PHE A 1180 15.25 7.98 -30.20
C PHE A 1180 15.20 6.69 -31.03
N LYS A 1181 14.06 6.42 -31.70
CA LYS A 1181 13.92 5.26 -32.60
C LYS A 1181 14.95 5.26 -33.72
N THR A 1182 15.28 6.42 -34.29
CA THR A 1182 16.25 6.50 -35.38
C THR A 1182 17.69 6.28 -34.89
N ILE A 1183 18.05 6.81 -33.73
CA ILE A 1183 19.36 6.55 -33.10
C ILE A 1183 19.46 5.07 -32.68
N GLN A 1184 18.37 4.47 -32.21
CA GLN A 1184 18.29 3.03 -31.90
C GLN A 1184 18.55 2.16 -33.14
N HIS A 1185 18.01 2.54 -34.30
CA HIS A 1185 18.32 1.87 -35.58
C HIS A 1185 19.78 2.07 -35.99
N ILE A 1186 20.33 3.28 -35.88
CA ILE A 1186 21.75 3.56 -36.16
C ILE A 1186 22.68 2.66 -35.32
N VAL A 1187 22.43 2.53 -34.01
CA VAL A 1187 23.22 1.65 -33.14
C VAL A 1187 23.02 0.16 -33.52
N LYS A 1188 21.78 -0.27 -33.76
CA LYS A 1188 21.45 -1.64 -34.16
C LYS A 1188 22.13 -2.04 -35.47
N ASP A 1189 22.12 -1.17 -36.47
CA ASP A 1189 22.70 -1.42 -37.81
C ASP A 1189 24.24 -1.32 -37.81
N HIS A 1190 24.84 -0.49 -36.95
CA HIS A 1190 26.31 -0.40 -36.82
C HIS A 1190 26.94 -1.51 -35.96
N GLU A 1191 26.25 -2.03 -34.94
CA GLU A 1191 26.77 -3.12 -34.08
C GLU A 1191 26.22 -4.50 -34.42
N ASN A 1192 25.29 -4.59 -35.37
CA ASN A 1192 24.60 -5.84 -35.76
C ASN A 1192 23.95 -6.57 -34.57
N ILE A 1193 23.32 -5.81 -33.68
CA ILE A 1193 22.64 -6.30 -32.46
C ILE A 1193 21.11 -6.28 -32.61
N SER A 1194 20.39 -6.92 -31.69
CA SER A 1194 18.93 -6.80 -31.64
C SER A 1194 18.51 -5.34 -31.37
N LEU A 1195 17.33 -4.97 -31.88
CA LEU A 1195 16.75 -3.65 -31.66
C LEU A 1195 16.48 -3.38 -30.16
N GLU A 1196 16.19 -4.44 -29.40
CA GLU A 1196 16.10 -4.44 -27.94
C GLU A 1196 17.45 -4.11 -27.27
N ASN A 1197 18.54 -4.78 -27.65
CA ASN A 1197 19.89 -4.50 -27.11
C ASN A 1197 20.34 -3.06 -27.42
N ALA A 1198 20.02 -2.55 -28.62
CA ALA A 1198 20.25 -1.15 -28.97
C ALA A 1198 19.39 -0.20 -28.11
N GLY A 1199 18.16 -0.59 -27.75
CA GLY A 1199 17.32 0.14 -26.80
C GLY A 1199 17.94 0.19 -25.39
N THR A 1200 18.40 -0.96 -24.87
CA THR A 1200 19.10 -1.07 -23.58
C THR A 1200 20.38 -0.24 -23.55
N PHE A 1201 21.14 -0.18 -24.66
CA PHE A 1201 22.29 0.71 -24.79
C PHE A 1201 21.89 2.18 -24.65
N LEU A 1202 20.84 2.65 -25.31
CA LEU A 1202 20.37 4.04 -25.17
C LEU A 1202 19.78 4.33 -23.78
N SER A 1203 19.08 3.39 -23.15
CA SER A 1203 18.66 3.50 -21.74
C SER A 1203 19.87 3.67 -20.81
N LYS A 1204 20.98 2.95 -21.05
CA LYS A 1204 22.23 3.14 -20.31
C LYS A 1204 22.82 4.54 -20.53
N LEU A 1205 22.68 5.14 -21.71
CA LEU A 1205 23.13 6.52 -21.96
C LEU A 1205 22.25 7.59 -21.30
N ARG A 1206 20.95 7.32 -21.10
CA ARG A 1206 20.06 8.14 -20.26
C ARG A 1206 20.43 8.08 -18.77
N ASP A 1207 21.08 7.00 -18.33
CA ASP A 1207 21.62 6.83 -16.97
C ASP A 1207 23.03 7.40 -16.79
N GLU A 1208 23.93 7.21 -17.76
CA GLU A 1208 25.26 7.86 -17.80
C GLU A 1208 25.15 9.41 -17.93
N ASN A 1209 23.94 9.97 -18.02
CA ASN A 1209 23.63 11.37 -18.31
C ASN A 1209 24.38 11.88 -19.56
N ARG A 1210 24.24 11.11 -20.65
CA ARG A 1210 24.84 11.36 -21.98
C ARG A 1210 23.81 11.41 -23.11
N TYR A 1211 22.60 10.92 -22.88
CA TYR A 1211 21.44 11.13 -23.74
C TYR A 1211 20.43 11.99 -22.98
N HIS A 1212 20.20 13.22 -23.46
CA HIS A 1212 19.46 14.27 -22.76
C HIS A 1212 18.20 14.64 -23.54
N GLU A 1213 17.09 14.84 -22.83
CA GLU A 1213 15.77 15.13 -23.42
C GLU A 1213 15.09 16.29 -22.68
N ASP A 1214 14.72 17.35 -23.42
CA ASP A 1214 13.94 18.51 -22.94
C ASP A 1214 12.61 18.55 -23.70
N ILE A 1215 11.53 18.10 -23.06
CA ILE A 1215 10.28 17.75 -23.72
C ILE A 1215 9.18 18.76 -23.39
N PHE A 1216 8.69 19.45 -24.42
CA PHE A 1216 7.63 20.48 -24.32
C PHE A 1216 6.21 19.91 -24.38
N GLY A 1217 6.06 18.58 -24.43
CA GLY A 1217 4.81 17.90 -24.72
C GLY A 1217 4.44 17.94 -26.21
N VAL A 1218 3.13 17.92 -26.51
CA VAL A 1218 2.59 17.86 -27.89
C VAL A 1218 2.44 19.27 -28.49
N THR A 1219 3.53 19.77 -29.06
CA THR A 1219 3.64 21.14 -29.62
C THR A 1219 3.69 21.18 -31.15
N LEU A 1220 3.95 20.05 -31.80
CA LEU A 1220 3.89 19.88 -33.25
C LEU A 1220 2.68 19.04 -33.65
N ARG A 1221 1.91 19.54 -34.63
CA ARG A 1221 0.73 18.86 -35.19
C ARG A 1221 -0.33 18.45 -34.14
N THR A 1222 -0.46 19.18 -33.04
CA THR A 1222 -1.28 18.80 -31.85
C THR A 1222 -2.65 18.24 -32.21
N TYR A 1223 -3.39 18.85 -33.14
CA TYR A 1223 -4.67 18.34 -33.66
C TYR A 1223 -4.59 16.91 -34.23
N GLU A 1224 -3.64 16.66 -35.14
CA GLU A 1224 -3.45 15.36 -35.83
C GLU A 1224 -2.97 14.28 -34.85
N VAL A 1225 -2.06 14.62 -33.94
CA VAL A 1225 -1.49 13.70 -32.94
C VAL A 1225 -2.52 13.36 -31.88
N THR A 1226 -3.19 14.36 -31.28
CA THR A 1226 -4.20 14.15 -30.24
C THR A 1226 -5.42 13.41 -30.77
N ASN A 1227 -5.93 13.71 -31.98
CA ASN A 1227 -7.07 12.93 -32.51
C ASN A 1227 -6.70 11.47 -32.79
N ARG A 1228 -5.49 11.17 -33.30
CA ARG A 1228 -5.07 9.78 -33.50
C ARG A 1228 -4.98 9.02 -32.18
N LEU A 1229 -4.29 9.59 -31.19
CA LEU A 1229 -4.16 9.03 -29.84
C LEU A 1229 -5.52 8.89 -29.13
N ARG A 1230 -6.44 9.84 -29.32
CA ARG A 1230 -7.80 9.78 -28.76
C ARG A 1230 -8.59 8.61 -29.35
N SER A 1231 -8.55 8.40 -30.67
CA SER A 1231 -9.18 7.24 -31.31
C SER A 1231 -8.56 5.91 -30.85
N GLU A 1232 -7.23 5.86 -30.71
CA GLU A 1232 -6.49 4.71 -30.16
C GLU A 1232 -6.90 4.43 -28.70
N SER A 1233 -7.08 5.46 -27.87
CA SER A 1233 -7.50 5.33 -26.46
C SER A 1233 -8.98 4.97 -26.30
N ILE A 1234 -9.88 5.50 -27.13
CA ILE A 1234 -11.32 5.17 -27.08
C ILE A 1234 -11.55 3.70 -27.46
N ALA A 1235 -10.93 3.23 -28.54
CA ALA A 1235 -11.03 1.81 -28.94
C ALA A 1235 -10.58 0.87 -27.82
N PHE A 1236 -9.47 1.18 -27.14
CA PHE A 1236 -8.98 0.42 -25.99
C PHE A 1236 -9.96 0.41 -24.80
N ILE A 1237 -10.68 1.51 -24.56
CA ILE A 1237 -11.72 1.58 -23.53
C ILE A 1237 -12.94 0.73 -23.92
N GLU A 1238 -13.37 0.77 -25.19
CA GLU A 1238 -14.48 -0.01 -25.72
C GLU A 1238 -14.20 -1.52 -25.73
N GLU A 1239 -12.98 -1.94 -26.06
CA GLU A 1239 -12.53 -3.34 -25.91
C GLU A 1239 -12.56 -3.74 -24.43
N SER A 1240 -11.97 -2.95 -23.53
CA SER A 1240 -11.94 -3.27 -22.09
C SER A 1240 -13.32 -3.30 -21.41
N LYS A 1241 -14.36 -2.71 -22.01
CA LYS A 1241 -15.75 -2.80 -21.52
C LYS A 1241 -16.40 -4.15 -21.89
N LYS A 1242 -16.07 -4.75 -23.03
CA LYS A 1242 -16.56 -6.09 -23.42
C LYS A 1242 -16.06 -7.19 -22.48
N ASP A 1243 -14.77 -7.17 -22.16
CA ASP A 1243 -14.15 -8.11 -21.21
C ASP A 1243 -14.80 -8.03 -19.81
N ILE A 1244 -15.37 -6.88 -19.44
CA ILE A 1244 -16.08 -6.69 -18.17
C ILE A 1244 -17.52 -7.22 -18.25
N ASP A 1245 -18.24 -6.92 -19.33
CA ASP A 1245 -19.64 -7.32 -19.47
C ASP A 1245 -19.79 -8.85 -19.66
N GLU A 1246 -18.83 -9.53 -20.29
CA GLU A 1246 -18.82 -11.01 -20.33
C GLU A 1246 -18.60 -11.62 -18.93
N VAL A 1247 -17.73 -11.03 -18.10
CA VAL A 1247 -17.46 -11.50 -16.72
C VAL A 1247 -18.63 -11.26 -15.75
N PHE A 1248 -19.51 -10.30 -16.03
CA PHE A 1248 -20.77 -10.11 -15.30
C PHE A 1248 -21.95 -10.92 -15.87
N SER A 1249 -21.74 -11.69 -16.93
CA SER A 1249 -22.77 -12.50 -17.60
C SER A 1249 -22.62 -14.01 -17.36
N ALA A 1250 -21.70 -14.44 -16.48
CA ALA A 1250 -21.31 -15.84 -16.23
C ALA A 1250 -21.53 -16.29 -14.78
#